data_AF-A0A2P7YZ37-F1
#
_entry.id   AF-A0A2P7YZ37-F1
#
_cell.length_a   1.000
_cell.length_b   1.000
_cell.length_c   1.000
_cell.angle_alpha   90.00
_cell.angle_beta   90.00
_cell.angle_gamma   90.00
#
_symmetry.space_group_name_H-M   'P 1'
#
loop_
_entity.id
_entity.type
_entity.pdbx_description
1 polymer ?
#
loop_
_entity_poly.entity_id
_entity_poly.type
_entity_poly.pdbx_seq_one_letter_code
_entity_poly.pdbx_strand_id
1 'polypeptide(L)'
;MVKHTPRPYLRQLAKAIGNQKVKSLPYLFPYTKELSIADAKRFSDIYARKVRTKSLPSESLDIEEALFFHAVAKRTDHLIDTARLLRDSIEHRLKITPQMYLMMLQGIERSKNKDLTSTAVSLYIELHNGRFIMTSEDRNLAASLLLDIFKGCKNITDLLQLKIAYENHMTNSVTDKTLEIRYIGTFIEAFLNSGQYTRAVELFENGFADLATAQFSTNQVLDYLPTKQILLAMSQHGDVEKLTRWLEVVVEANRSLLDYDTWSEFLSLGLSQNHYGLVKLIYSRLIMLELEDVSLDEVMFSNKLEELENKSGVLSSLSEKTLTEILHTLASNGDVNSTLSLIEWHYVHKKLKGEKALTKDLCLDIILSYCYHKDDTPSLENLSIQNVLTTINNFTSKLDAEFVLSYRDICDAMSYRFVRYNVIDSNVETADIRARASFNKAQEFEEDDESKPRKIQNNNVYNSRQGNILKNSEILDGFVRSIVNYIIEEKFTIKTLRIFINCVLHHIMKYQNATGMIVALLAMHQIHPKMASEWLDNELFDIITRTISKSPAAKLVSFEMYRFMKSKSLDISPSHYRDFIASASKGPDNELLQLYLHESLVSPIATQKSQNSPNQTVPTAYNEEEKVERKRYYDIDKRDSG
;
A
#
# COMPACT_ATOMS: atom_id res chain seq x y z
N MET A 1 -4.26 14.46 78.16
CA MET A 1 -4.51 13.27 77.32
C MET A 1 -5.72 13.54 76.43
N VAL A 2 -5.49 14.07 75.23
CA VAL A 2 -6.56 14.26 74.23
C VAL A 2 -6.79 12.90 73.57
N LYS A 3 -8.00 12.35 73.71
CA LYS A 3 -8.42 11.14 72.99
C LYS A 3 -8.44 11.46 71.50
N HIS A 4 -7.46 10.97 70.74
CA HIS A 4 -7.56 10.90 69.28
C HIS A 4 -8.67 9.91 68.92
N THR A 5 -9.86 10.43 68.64
CA THR A 5 -10.87 9.69 67.85
C THR A 5 -10.25 9.38 66.48
N PRO A 6 -10.18 8.11 66.06
CA PRO A 6 -9.66 7.77 64.75
C PRO A 6 -10.58 8.38 63.68
N ARG A 7 -9.99 9.16 62.77
CA ARG A 7 -10.69 9.91 61.72
C ARG A 7 -11.57 8.96 60.90
N PRO A 8 -12.81 9.34 60.54
CA PRO A 8 -13.79 8.44 59.92
C PRO A 8 -13.30 7.77 58.63
N TYR A 9 -12.42 8.43 57.86
CA TYR A 9 -11.85 7.91 56.62
C TYR A 9 -10.71 6.91 56.82
N LEU A 10 -9.73 7.20 57.70
CA LEU A 10 -8.72 6.20 58.11
C LEU A 10 -9.36 4.92 58.67
N ARG A 11 -10.54 5.01 59.28
CA ARG A 11 -11.35 3.86 59.71
C ARG A 11 -11.99 3.09 58.55
N GLN A 12 -12.40 3.76 57.48
CA GLN A 12 -12.94 3.13 56.28
C GLN A 12 -11.82 2.51 55.42
N LEU A 13 -10.69 3.21 55.27
CA LEU A 13 -9.50 2.71 54.59
C LEU A 13 -8.83 1.55 55.36
N ALA A 14 -8.72 1.64 56.70
CA ALA A 14 -8.25 0.52 57.52
C ALA A 14 -9.22 -0.67 57.53
N LYS A 15 -10.54 -0.44 57.34
CA LYS A 15 -11.52 -1.52 57.15
C LYS A 15 -11.36 -2.20 55.78
N ALA A 16 -11.08 -1.45 54.73
CA ALA A 16 -10.86 -1.98 53.39
C ALA A 16 -9.51 -2.72 53.26
N ILE A 17 -8.47 -2.26 53.96
CA ILE A 17 -7.11 -2.84 53.96
C ILE A 17 -6.93 -3.94 55.05
N GLY A 18 -8.01 -4.45 55.63
CA GLY A 18 -7.93 -5.57 56.58
C GLY A 18 -7.23 -5.27 57.92
N ASN A 19 -7.57 -4.14 58.55
CA ASN A 19 -7.13 -3.74 59.90
C ASN A 19 -5.61 -3.54 60.11
N GLN A 20 -4.86 -3.15 59.07
CA GLN A 20 -3.50 -2.63 59.28
C GLN A 20 -3.55 -1.17 59.80
N LYS A 21 -2.63 -0.81 60.71
CA LYS A 21 -2.43 0.60 61.14
C LYS A 21 -1.84 1.39 59.97
N VAL A 22 -2.68 1.98 59.14
CA VAL A 22 -2.26 2.84 58.02
C VAL A 22 -1.67 4.13 58.61
N LYS A 23 -0.34 4.31 58.48
CA LYS A 23 0.40 5.49 58.97
C LYS A 23 0.56 6.59 57.90
N SER A 24 0.35 6.26 56.64
CA SER A 24 0.40 7.17 55.47
C SER A 24 -0.56 6.68 54.39
N LEU A 25 -1.07 7.57 53.54
CA LEU A 25 -1.92 7.17 52.42
C LEU A 25 -1.05 6.54 51.30
N PRO A 26 -1.32 5.29 50.90
CA PRO A 26 -0.65 4.67 49.75
C PRO A 26 -1.06 5.34 48.42
N TYR A 27 -0.26 5.10 47.36
CA TYR A 27 -0.50 5.61 46.00
C TYR A 27 -1.95 5.44 45.53
N LEU A 28 -2.45 6.32 44.65
CA LEU A 28 -3.85 6.35 44.20
C LEU A 28 -4.36 5.04 43.55
N PHE A 29 -3.49 4.11 43.16
CA PHE A 29 -3.82 2.98 42.29
C PHE A 29 -4.59 1.81 42.94
N PRO A 30 -4.34 1.36 44.19
CA PRO A 30 -5.11 0.24 44.75
C PRO A 30 -6.50 0.66 45.27
N TYR A 31 -6.66 1.92 45.71
CA TYR A 31 -7.81 2.35 46.53
C TYR A 31 -8.89 3.14 45.80
N THR A 32 -8.64 3.49 44.54
CA THR A 32 -9.61 4.24 43.73
C THR A 32 -10.77 3.40 43.21
N LYS A 33 -10.65 2.07 43.22
CA LYS A 33 -11.76 1.15 42.88
C LYS A 33 -12.80 1.00 44.00
N GLU A 34 -12.43 1.32 45.24
CA GLU A 34 -13.27 1.11 46.42
C GLU A 34 -14.02 2.38 46.88
N LEU A 35 -13.68 3.54 46.31
CA LEU A 35 -14.26 4.84 46.67
C LEU A 35 -15.21 5.35 45.57
N SER A 36 -16.44 5.71 45.94
CA SER A 36 -17.38 6.30 44.97
C SER A 36 -16.90 7.70 44.53
N ILE A 37 -17.01 8.02 43.23
CA ILE A 37 -16.65 9.34 42.69
C ILE A 37 -17.49 10.45 43.34
N ALA A 38 -18.73 10.15 43.75
CA ALA A 38 -19.63 11.08 44.43
C ALA A 38 -19.10 11.45 45.83
N ASP A 39 -18.63 10.46 46.60
CA ASP A 39 -18.02 10.70 47.92
C ASP A 39 -16.71 11.47 47.77
N ALA A 40 -15.87 11.12 46.80
CA ALA A 40 -14.64 11.86 46.51
C ALA A 40 -14.91 13.34 46.19
N LYS A 41 -15.94 13.63 45.38
CA LYS A 41 -16.37 15.02 45.09
C LYS A 41 -16.83 15.75 46.35
N ARG A 42 -17.61 15.10 47.21
CA ARG A 42 -18.09 15.69 48.47
C ARG A 42 -16.94 16.05 49.42
N PHE A 43 -15.98 15.15 49.61
CA PHE A 43 -14.80 15.44 50.44
C PHE A 43 -13.92 16.51 49.79
N SER A 44 -13.71 16.45 48.48
CA SER A 44 -13.01 17.48 47.70
C SER A 44 -13.63 18.87 47.91
N ASP A 45 -14.96 19.02 47.92
CA ASP A 45 -15.65 20.29 48.23
C ASP A 45 -15.36 20.80 49.64
N ILE A 46 -15.35 19.90 50.63
CA ILE A 46 -15.08 20.24 52.03
C ILE A 46 -13.65 20.78 52.18
N TYR A 47 -12.66 20.09 51.57
CA TYR A 47 -11.27 20.53 51.63
C TYR A 47 -11.04 21.81 50.82
N ALA A 48 -11.66 21.96 49.63
CA ALA A 48 -11.55 23.18 48.83
C ALA A 48 -12.09 24.43 49.58
N ARG A 49 -13.16 24.28 50.35
CA ARG A 49 -13.66 25.37 51.23
C ARG A 49 -12.64 25.72 52.31
N LYS A 50 -12.00 24.73 52.94
CA LYS A 50 -10.95 24.94 53.95
C LYS A 50 -9.70 25.63 53.38
N VAL A 51 -9.31 25.31 52.14
CA VAL A 51 -8.22 25.99 51.41
C VAL A 51 -8.57 27.47 51.22
N ARG A 52 -9.78 27.77 50.75
CA ARG A 52 -10.24 29.16 50.50
C ARG A 52 -10.34 30.01 51.77
N THR A 53 -10.69 29.41 52.90
CA THR A 53 -10.73 30.08 54.20
C THR A 53 -9.36 30.16 54.88
N LYS A 54 -8.26 29.76 54.20
CA LYS A 54 -6.90 29.64 54.75
C LYS A 54 -6.82 28.83 56.06
N SER A 55 -7.82 27.98 56.30
CA SER A 55 -7.94 27.14 57.49
C SER A 55 -7.58 25.70 57.14
N LEU A 56 -6.55 25.50 56.31
CA LEU A 56 -6.06 24.17 56.02
C LEU A 56 -5.55 23.55 57.33
N PRO A 57 -5.85 22.28 57.63
CA PRO A 57 -5.42 21.70 58.90
C PRO A 57 -3.88 21.67 58.99
N SER A 58 -3.37 21.85 60.21
CA SER A 58 -1.95 22.04 60.48
C SER A 58 -1.09 20.77 60.35
N GLU A 59 -1.69 19.60 60.15
CA GLU A 59 -1.01 18.29 60.12
C GLU A 59 -0.81 17.79 58.68
N SER A 60 0.36 17.20 58.41
CA SER A 60 0.74 16.65 57.08
C SER A 60 -0.30 15.70 56.49
N LEU A 61 -0.93 14.88 57.34
CA LEU A 61 -1.87 13.85 56.93
C LEU A 61 -3.20 14.42 56.39
N ASP A 62 -3.66 15.56 56.91
CA ASP A 62 -4.87 16.23 56.41
C ASP A 62 -4.68 16.80 55.00
N ILE A 63 -3.45 17.21 54.70
CA ILE A 63 -3.08 17.76 53.40
C ILE A 63 -2.95 16.63 52.37
N GLU A 64 -2.38 15.50 52.77
CA GLU A 64 -2.37 14.27 51.96
C GLU A 64 -3.79 13.80 51.62
N GLU A 65 -4.70 13.78 52.60
CA GLU A 65 -6.12 13.46 52.38
C GLU A 65 -6.77 14.43 51.37
N ALA A 66 -6.53 15.74 51.51
CA ALA A 66 -7.06 16.75 50.59
C ALA A 66 -6.59 16.51 49.15
N LEU A 67 -5.28 16.33 48.95
CA LEU A 67 -4.69 16.06 47.63
C LEU A 67 -5.24 14.77 47.02
N PHE A 68 -5.36 13.71 47.82
CA PHE A 68 -5.96 12.45 47.41
C PHE A 68 -7.39 12.65 46.89
N PHE A 69 -8.28 13.28 47.67
CA PHE A 69 -9.67 13.47 47.25
C PHE A 69 -9.81 14.41 46.04
N HIS A 70 -8.99 15.44 45.93
CA HIS A 70 -8.96 16.30 44.74
C HIS A 70 -8.56 15.50 43.48
N ALA A 71 -7.53 14.65 43.58
CA ALA A 71 -7.07 13.80 42.50
C ALA A 71 -8.11 12.73 42.09
N VAL A 72 -8.73 12.03 43.06
CA VAL A 72 -9.78 11.03 42.77
C VAL A 72 -11.02 11.69 42.16
N ALA A 73 -11.40 12.88 42.62
CA ALA A 73 -12.54 13.63 42.10
C ALA A 73 -12.28 14.28 40.73
N LYS A 74 -11.07 14.16 40.17
CA LYS A 74 -10.61 14.82 38.93
C LYS A 74 -10.78 16.34 38.95
N ARG A 75 -10.56 16.98 40.10
CA ARG A 75 -10.65 18.44 40.26
C ARG A 75 -9.25 19.06 40.30
N THR A 76 -8.66 19.23 39.12
CA THR A 76 -7.30 19.79 38.97
C THR A 76 -7.13 21.15 39.58
N ASP A 77 -8.12 22.03 39.43
CA ASP A 77 -7.98 23.41 39.87
C ASP A 77 -7.81 23.46 41.39
N HIS A 78 -8.57 22.64 42.13
CA HIS A 78 -8.42 22.53 43.58
C HIS A 78 -7.11 21.85 43.98
N LEU A 79 -6.63 20.87 43.20
CA LEU A 79 -5.34 20.23 43.42
C LEU A 79 -4.20 21.24 43.25
N ILE A 80 -4.25 22.07 42.21
CA ILE A 80 -3.26 23.11 41.92
C ILE A 80 -3.36 24.25 42.94
N ASP A 81 -4.57 24.69 43.31
CA ASP A 81 -4.77 25.71 44.34
C ASP A 81 -4.18 25.26 45.68
N THR A 82 -4.40 23.99 46.03
CA THR A 82 -3.80 23.38 47.22
C THR A 82 -2.27 23.33 47.08
N ALA A 83 -1.75 22.91 45.93
CA ALA A 83 -0.31 22.87 45.65
C ALA A 83 0.36 24.26 45.76
N ARG A 84 -0.28 25.30 45.19
CA ARG A 84 0.19 26.68 45.27
C ARG A 84 0.21 27.17 46.71
N LEU A 85 -0.86 26.93 47.47
CA LEU A 85 -0.92 27.30 48.89
C LEU A 85 0.19 26.64 49.71
N LEU A 86 0.53 25.37 49.42
CA LEU A 86 1.63 24.66 50.07
C LEU A 86 3.01 25.23 49.68
N ARG A 87 3.19 25.60 48.41
CA ARG A 87 4.43 26.20 47.89
C ARG A 87 4.62 27.64 48.35
N ASP A 88 3.57 28.44 48.53
CA ASP A 88 3.70 29.86 48.84
C ASP A 88 3.85 30.14 50.35
N SER A 89 3.41 29.20 51.20
CA SER A 89 3.50 29.34 52.66
C SER A 89 4.74 28.69 53.25
N ILE A 90 5.61 29.48 53.90
CA ILE A 90 6.82 28.99 54.60
C ILE A 90 6.49 27.88 55.62
N GLU A 91 5.41 28.03 56.38
CA GLU A 91 4.99 27.04 57.38
C GLU A 91 4.60 25.68 56.77
N HIS A 92 4.06 25.69 55.54
CA HIS A 92 3.59 24.49 54.87
C HIS A 92 4.70 23.81 54.07
N ARG A 93 5.71 24.55 53.58
CA ARG A 93 6.89 24.00 52.89
C ARG A 93 7.63 22.94 53.71
N LEU A 94 7.66 23.09 55.03
CA LEU A 94 8.30 22.13 55.96
C LEU A 94 7.50 20.83 56.14
N LYS A 95 6.23 20.80 55.71
CA LYS A 95 5.31 19.67 55.88
C LYS A 95 5.09 18.89 54.57
N ILE A 96 5.73 19.29 53.47
CA ILE A 96 5.58 18.63 52.17
C ILE A 96 6.37 17.31 52.18
N THR A 97 5.73 16.22 51.78
CA THR A 97 6.33 14.89 51.64
C THR A 97 6.49 14.51 50.15
N PRO A 98 7.40 13.58 49.79
CA PRO A 98 7.49 13.04 48.43
C PRO A 98 6.18 12.45 47.91
N GLN A 99 5.41 11.80 48.79
CA GLN A 99 4.12 11.22 48.44
C GLN A 99 3.12 12.29 47.98
N MET A 100 3.17 13.49 48.55
CA MET A 100 2.32 14.61 48.12
C MET A 100 2.64 15.06 46.70
N TYR A 101 3.92 15.15 46.33
CA TYR A 101 4.32 15.44 44.94
C TYR A 101 3.87 14.36 43.96
N LEU A 102 4.03 13.09 44.33
CA LEU A 102 3.56 11.97 43.51
C LEU A 102 2.04 11.99 43.34
N MET A 103 1.26 12.26 44.40
CA MET A 103 -0.19 12.43 44.31
C MET A 103 -0.59 13.61 43.42
N MET A 104 0.17 14.71 43.46
CA MET A 104 -0.07 15.86 42.58
C MET A 104 0.18 15.51 41.12
N LEU A 105 1.30 14.85 40.80
CA LEU A 105 1.61 14.37 39.45
C LEU A 105 0.56 13.36 38.95
N GLN A 106 0.15 12.41 39.79
CA GLN A 106 -0.94 11.46 39.47
C GLN A 106 -2.28 12.17 39.24
N GLY A 107 -2.58 13.21 40.01
CA GLY A 107 -3.79 14.01 39.83
C GLY A 107 -3.78 14.79 38.51
N ILE A 108 -2.62 15.33 38.11
CA ILE A 108 -2.44 15.99 36.81
C ILE A 108 -2.60 14.99 35.66
N GLU A 109 -1.91 13.85 35.72
CA GLU A 109 -2.01 12.78 34.70
C GLU A 109 -3.48 12.36 34.48
N ARG A 110 -4.20 12.05 35.55
CA ARG A 110 -5.61 11.60 35.48
C ARG A 110 -6.58 12.64 34.95
N SER A 111 -6.23 13.91 35.06
CA SER A 111 -7.05 15.00 34.55
C SER A 111 -7.03 15.12 33.03
N LYS A 112 -5.96 14.62 32.40
CA LYS A 112 -5.66 14.81 30.97
C LYS A 112 -5.66 16.28 30.54
N ASN A 113 -5.49 17.22 31.47
CA ASN A 113 -5.39 18.64 31.16
C ASN A 113 -3.98 18.97 30.64
N LYS A 114 -3.93 19.35 29.37
CA LYS A 114 -2.69 19.55 28.61
C LYS A 114 -1.95 20.84 28.98
N ASP A 115 -2.62 21.80 29.60
CA ASP A 115 -2.03 23.09 29.98
C ASP A 115 -1.15 23.00 31.24
N LEU A 116 -1.11 21.82 31.87
CA LEU A 116 -0.42 21.58 33.14
C LEU A 116 0.97 20.95 32.97
N THR A 117 1.45 20.75 31.75
CA THR A 117 2.78 20.21 31.41
C THR A 117 3.90 20.96 32.13
N SER A 118 3.92 22.29 32.05
CA SER A 118 4.96 23.11 32.72
C SER A 118 4.87 23.05 34.24
N THR A 119 3.64 22.94 34.79
CA THR A 119 3.44 22.75 36.22
C THR A 119 3.95 21.37 36.67
N ALA A 120 3.71 20.33 35.88
CA ALA A 120 4.21 18.98 36.16
C ALA A 120 5.74 18.92 36.17
N VAL A 121 6.42 19.55 35.20
CA VAL A 121 7.89 19.64 35.19
C VAL A 121 8.40 20.36 36.43
N SER A 122 7.77 21.48 36.79
CA SER A 122 8.16 22.25 37.99
C SER A 122 8.05 21.40 39.26
N LEU A 123 6.95 20.66 39.42
CA LEU A 123 6.74 19.76 40.56
C LEU A 123 7.76 18.61 40.59
N TYR A 124 8.10 18.07 39.43
CA TYR A 124 9.11 17.01 39.31
C TYR A 124 10.50 17.51 39.70
N ILE A 125 10.91 18.68 39.21
CA ILE A 125 12.20 19.30 39.55
C ILE A 125 12.26 19.62 41.05
N GLU A 126 11.20 20.15 41.63
CA GLU A 126 11.13 20.43 43.08
C GLU A 126 11.23 19.17 43.94
N LEU A 127 10.59 18.08 43.51
CA LEU A 127 10.68 16.78 44.16
C LEU A 127 12.14 16.28 44.19
N HIS A 128 12.88 16.44 43.09
CA HIS A 128 14.27 16.01 42.98
C HIS A 128 15.29 16.95 43.65
N ASN A 129 15.04 18.25 43.69
CA ASN A 129 15.90 19.24 44.35
C ASN A 129 15.60 19.38 45.86
N GLY A 130 14.49 18.82 46.33
CA GLY A 130 14.12 18.82 47.75
C GLY A 130 15.10 18.00 48.60
N ARG A 131 15.17 18.29 49.90
CA ARG A 131 15.99 17.55 50.88
C ARG A 131 15.37 16.19 51.25
N PHE A 132 14.70 15.53 50.32
CA PHE A 132 13.95 14.31 50.57
C PHE A 132 14.76 13.07 50.21
N ILE A 133 14.62 12.00 50.99
CA ILE A 133 15.15 10.68 50.63
C ILE A 133 14.03 9.94 49.90
N MET A 134 14.15 9.81 48.57
CA MET A 134 13.24 9.02 47.74
C MET A 134 13.78 7.63 47.49
N THR A 135 12.89 6.64 47.48
CA THR A 135 13.22 5.28 47.02
C THR A 135 13.38 5.26 45.49
N SER A 136 14.00 4.20 44.95
CA SER A 136 14.09 4.01 43.49
C SER A 136 12.72 3.87 42.84
N GLU A 137 11.78 3.18 43.49
CA GLU A 137 10.39 3.02 43.01
C GLU A 137 9.69 4.37 42.88
N ASP A 138 9.85 5.26 43.85
CA ASP A 138 9.24 6.60 43.86
C ASP A 138 9.78 7.46 42.70
N ARG A 139 11.07 7.35 42.40
CA ARG A 139 11.70 8.08 41.28
C ARG A 139 11.24 7.54 39.93
N ASN A 140 11.18 6.21 39.78
CA ASN A 140 10.68 5.58 38.57
C ASN A 140 9.20 5.94 38.33
N LEU A 141 8.38 5.95 39.39
CA LEU A 141 7.00 6.38 39.32
C LEU A 141 6.87 7.87 38.94
N ALA A 142 7.67 8.75 39.57
CA ALA A 142 7.66 10.19 39.25
C ALA A 142 8.00 10.43 37.76
N ALA A 143 9.05 9.77 37.25
CA ALA A 143 9.47 9.90 35.86
C ALA A 143 8.40 9.34 34.91
N SER A 144 7.84 8.16 35.21
CA SER A 144 6.73 7.56 34.46
C SER A 144 5.55 8.53 34.33
N LEU A 145 5.10 9.11 35.45
CA LEU A 145 3.97 10.03 35.47
C LEU A 145 4.26 11.30 34.68
N LEU A 146 5.47 11.85 34.78
CA LEU A 146 5.85 13.03 34.02
C LEU A 146 5.82 12.74 32.51
N LEU A 147 6.38 11.61 32.06
CA LEU A 147 6.32 11.20 30.66
C LEU A 147 4.86 10.99 30.19
N ASP A 148 4.04 10.32 31.00
CA ASP A 148 2.62 10.07 30.68
C ASP A 148 1.79 11.36 30.57
N ILE A 149 2.09 12.40 31.36
CA ILE A 149 1.48 13.74 31.23
C ILE A 149 1.84 14.38 29.88
N PHE A 150 3.08 14.19 29.42
CA PHE A 150 3.58 14.78 28.18
C PHE A 150 3.11 14.08 26.90
N LYS A 151 2.61 12.84 26.99
CA LYS A 151 2.00 12.12 25.86
C LYS A 151 0.91 12.91 25.14
N GLY A 152 0.17 13.74 25.88
CA GLY A 152 -0.88 14.60 25.34
C GLY A 152 -0.41 15.98 24.85
N CYS A 153 0.88 16.31 24.99
CA CYS A 153 1.41 17.65 24.78
C CYS A 153 1.32 18.05 23.29
N LYS A 154 0.85 19.28 23.04
CA LYS A 154 0.85 19.90 21.70
C LYS A 154 1.90 21.00 21.56
N ASN A 155 2.45 21.48 22.67
CA ASN A 155 3.37 22.61 22.68
C ASN A 155 4.82 22.12 22.72
N ILE A 156 5.54 22.34 21.65
CA ILE A 156 6.93 21.89 21.49
C ILE A 156 7.87 22.63 22.45
N THR A 157 7.55 23.85 22.86
CA THR A 157 8.40 24.58 23.84
C THR A 157 8.45 23.86 25.18
N ASP A 158 7.39 23.15 25.55
CA ASP A 158 7.33 22.42 26.82
C ASP A 158 8.23 21.18 26.78
N LEU A 159 8.47 20.61 25.58
CA LEU A 159 9.43 19.51 25.40
C LEU A 159 10.86 19.92 25.76
N LEU A 160 11.22 21.21 25.60
CA LEU A 160 12.52 21.69 26.06
C LEU A 160 12.65 21.58 27.59
N GLN A 161 11.57 21.86 28.33
CA GLN A 161 11.55 21.70 29.78
C GLN A 161 11.66 20.22 30.17
N LEU A 162 11.01 19.33 29.42
CA LEU A 162 11.13 17.89 29.61
C LEU A 162 12.57 17.40 29.33
N LYS A 163 13.21 17.89 28.27
CA LYS A 163 14.61 17.57 27.95
C LYS A 163 15.55 17.96 29.09
N ILE A 164 15.41 19.18 29.61
CA ILE A 164 16.21 19.68 30.74
C ILE A 164 15.98 18.79 31.98
N ALA A 165 14.74 18.39 32.25
CA ALA A 165 14.42 17.50 33.37
C ALA A 165 15.02 16.09 33.17
N TYR A 166 14.99 15.57 31.95
CA TYR A 166 15.57 14.28 31.60
C TYR A 166 17.08 14.26 31.81
N GLU A 167 17.80 15.19 31.20
CA GLU A 167 19.27 15.25 31.21
C GLU A 167 19.83 15.50 32.62
N ASN A 168 19.19 16.37 33.41
CA ASN A 168 19.71 16.76 34.72
C ASN A 168 19.25 15.85 35.87
N HIS A 169 18.07 15.26 35.77
CA HIS A 169 17.45 14.54 36.89
C HIS A 169 17.15 13.07 36.60
N MET A 170 16.58 12.73 35.44
CA MET A 170 16.13 11.35 35.19
C MET A 170 17.30 10.39 34.95
N THR A 171 18.25 10.75 34.08
CA THR A 171 19.40 9.93 33.67
C THR A 171 20.22 9.40 34.85
N ASN A 172 20.38 10.21 35.90
CA ASN A 172 21.22 9.87 37.06
C ASN A 172 20.44 9.21 38.21
N SER A 173 19.10 9.23 38.20
CA SER A 173 18.31 8.93 39.39
C SER A 173 17.27 7.81 39.22
N VAL A 174 16.87 7.53 37.98
CA VAL A 174 15.89 6.50 37.61
C VAL A 174 16.64 5.22 37.24
N THR A 175 16.15 4.07 37.73
CA THR A 175 16.78 2.75 37.49
C THR A 175 16.03 1.92 36.44
N ASP A 176 14.92 2.44 35.91
CA ASP A 176 14.12 1.80 34.87
C ASP A 176 14.89 1.78 33.53
N LYS A 177 15.20 0.58 33.03
CA LYS A 177 15.91 0.39 31.77
C LYS A 177 15.10 0.86 30.55
N THR A 178 13.78 0.97 30.66
CA THR A 178 12.90 1.38 29.57
C THR A 178 12.71 2.89 29.48
N LEU A 179 13.28 3.64 30.44
CA LEU A 179 13.12 5.10 30.55
C LEU A 179 13.45 5.81 29.23
N GLU A 180 14.57 5.47 28.61
CA GLU A 180 15.03 6.12 27.38
C GLU A 180 14.06 5.90 26.22
N ILE A 181 13.54 4.68 26.06
CA ILE A 181 12.53 4.35 25.05
C ILE A 181 11.25 5.16 25.28
N ARG A 182 10.78 5.23 26.54
CA ARG A 182 9.58 5.98 26.92
C ARG A 182 9.75 7.49 26.74
N TYR A 183 10.96 8.01 27.00
CA TYR A 183 11.31 9.40 26.78
C TYR A 183 11.26 9.75 25.29
N ILE A 184 11.93 8.96 24.43
CA ILE A 184 11.88 9.12 22.98
C ILE A 184 10.42 9.02 22.47
N GLY A 185 9.68 8.02 22.95
CA GLY A 185 8.27 7.84 22.60
C GLY A 185 7.41 9.06 22.92
N THR A 186 7.65 9.70 24.07
CA THR A 186 6.93 10.92 24.48
C THR A 186 7.20 12.10 23.52
N PHE A 187 8.43 12.24 23.02
CA PHE A 187 8.75 13.25 22.02
C PHE A 187 8.05 12.97 20.68
N ILE A 188 8.02 11.71 20.24
CA ILE A 188 7.34 11.32 19.01
C ILE A 188 5.84 11.64 19.10
N GLU A 189 5.17 11.25 20.20
CA GLU A 189 3.75 11.57 20.40
C GLU A 189 3.47 13.08 20.42
N ALA A 190 4.34 13.87 21.04
CA ALA A 190 4.20 15.32 21.05
C ALA A 190 4.43 15.95 19.66
N PHE A 191 5.36 15.42 18.85
CA PHE A 191 5.53 15.85 17.46
C PHE A 191 4.31 15.50 16.60
N LEU A 192 3.74 14.30 16.78
CA LEU A 192 2.49 13.93 16.12
C LEU A 192 1.33 14.86 16.51
N ASN A 193 1.15 15.09 17.81
CA ASN A 193 0.10 15.96 18.36
C ASN A 193 0.21 17.42 17.92
N SER A 194 1.40 17.88 17.58
CA SER A 194 1.68 19.23 17.07
C SER A 194 1.66 19.34 15.54
N GLY A 195 1.37 18.24 14.84
CA GLY A 195 1.31 18.19 13.38
C GLY A 195 2.67 18.12 12.68
N GLN A 196 3.76 17.85 13.40
CA GLN A 196 5.10 17.74 12.83
C GLN A 196 5.42 16.31 12.40
N TYR A 197 4.65 15.79 11.44
CA TYR A 197 4.75 14.41 10.94
C TYR A 197 6.19 14.00 10.56
N THR A 198 6.85 14.76 9.69
CA THR A 198 8.19 14.40 9.20
C THR A 198 9.21 14.22 10.32
N ARG A 199 9.20 15.13 11.32
CA ARG A 199 10.09 15.04 12.48
C ARG A 199 9.76 13.87 13.40
N ALA A 200 8.46 13.56 13.55
CA ALA A 200 8.03 12.41 14.34
C ALA A 200 8.53 11.11 13.72
N VAL A 201 8.43 10.97 12.39
CA VAL A 201 8.92 9.80 11.66
C VAL A 201 10.44 9.71 11.75
N GLU A 202 11.17 10.80 11.46
CA GLU A 202 12.64 10.81 11.57
C GLU A 202 13.12 10.42 12.97
N LEU A 203 12.47 10.95 14.02
CA LEU A 203 12.82 10.60 15.39
C LEU A 203 12.47 9.14 15.73
N PHE A 204 11.38 8.61 15.19
CA PHE A 204 11.03 7.21 15.35
C PHE A 204 12.06 6.29 14.68
N GLU A 205 12.47 6.58 13.43
CA GLU A 205 13.43 5.76 12.70
C GLU A 205 14.82 5.81 13.32
N ASN A 206 15.31 7.01 13.65
CA ASN A 206 16.61 7.19 14.31
C ASN A 206 16.60 6.60 15.72
N GLY A 207 15.55 6.88 16.50
CA GLY A 207 15.40 6.36 17.85
C GLY A 207 15.34 4.83 17.88
N PHE A 208 14.63 4.20 16.93
CA PHE A 208 14.61 2.74 16.81
C PHE A 208 16.01 2.19 16.48
N ALA A 209 16.74 2.80 15.53
CA ALA A 209 18.09 2.38 15.18
C ALA A 209 19.06 2.50 16.36
N ASP A 210 19.05 3.64 17.05
CA ASP A 210 19.91 3.90 18.22
C ASP A 210 19.61 2.92 19.35
N LEU A 211 18.33 2.68 19.66
CA LEU A 211 17.91 1.74 20.71
C LEU A 211 18.24 0.28 20.36
N ALA A 212 18.17 -0.10 19.08
CA ALA A 212 18.60 -1.41 18.63
C ALA A 212 20.12 -1.62 18.83
N THR A 213 20.93 -0.58 18.60
CA THR A 213 22.38 -0.64 18.89
C THR A 213 22.68 -0.72 20.40
N ALA A 214 21.80 -0.18 21.24
CA ALA A 214 21.88 -0.23 22.69
C ALA A 214 21.43 -1.57 23.32
N GLN A 215 21.28 -2.64 22.52
CA GLN A 215 20.93 -4.00 22.93
C GLN A 215 19.50 -4.20 23.47
N PHE A 216 18.56 -3.29 23.18
CA PHE A 216 17.14 -3.58 23.41
C PHE A 216 16.62 -4.56 22.35
N SER A 217 15.77 -5.50 22.75
CA SER A 217 15.10 -6.37 21.78
C SER A 217 14.08 -5.57 20.95
N THR A 218 13.94 -5.90 19.67
CA THR A 218 13.01 -5.23 18.74
C THR A 218 11.59 -5.15 19.32
N ASN A 219 11.09 -6.24 19.90
CA ASN A 219 9.75 -6.30 20.47
C ASN A 219 9.58 -5.28 21.61
N GLN A 220 10.56 -5.21 22.51
CA GLN A 220 10.53 -4.23 23.61
C GLN A 220 10.52 -2.79 23.08
N VAL A 221 11.33 -2.48 22.08
CA VAL A 221 11.35 -1.12 21.49
C VAL A 221 10.00 -0.77 20.87
N LEU A 222 9.43 -1.67 20.08
CA LEU A 222 8.14 -1.43 19.41
C LEU A 222 6.95 -1.32 20.38
N ASP A 223 6.98 -2.07 21.50
CA ASP A 223 5.92 -2.06 22.51
C ASP A 223 5.89 -0.74 23.31
N TYR A 224 7.05 -0.11 23.55
CA TYR A 224 7.16 1.13 24.33
C TYR A 224 7.12 2.40 23.48
N LEU A 225 7.57 2.34 22.22
CA LEU A 225 7.39 3.44 21.28
C LEU A 225 5.93 3.55 20.83
N PRO A 226 5.46 4.74 20.40
CA PRO A 226 4.11 4.94 19.89
C PRO A 226 3.95 4.38 18.46
N THR A 227 4.36 3.14 18.25
CA THR A 227 4.45 2.45 16.95
C THR A 227 3.10 2.45 16.22
N LYS A 228 1.99 2.13 16.90
CA LYS A 228 0.67 2.17 16.28
C LYS A 228 0.30 3.58 15.79
N GLN A 229 0.61 4.62 16.58
CA GLN A 229 0.26 5.99 16.25
C GLN A 229 1.10 6.52 15.08
N ILE A 230 2.39 6.17 15.01
CA ILE A 230 3.24 6.59 13.89
C ILE A 230 2.81 5.91 12.59
N LEU A 231 2.43 4.62 12.61
CA LEU A 231 1.92 3.92 11.43
C LEU A 231 0.59 4.50 10.96
N LEU A 232 -0.34 4.81 11.88
CA LEU A 232 -1.57 5.53 11.54
C LEU A 232 -1.29 6.91 10.95
N ALA A 233 -0.30 7.63 11.46
CA ALA A 233 0.12 8.90 10.88
C ALA A 233 0.70 8.72 9.46
N MET A 234 1.52 7.69 9.22
CA MET A 234 2.02 7.36 7.89
C MET A 234 0.88 7.06 6.91
N SER A 235 -0.15 6.33 7.36
CA SER A 235 -1.38 6.05 6.60
C SER A 235 -2.12 7.35 6.23
N GLN A 236 -2.39 8.20 7.22
CA GLN A 236 -3.11 9.47 7.03
C GLN A 236 -2.38 10.45 6.11
N HIS A 237 -1.04 10.44 6.11
CA HIS A 237 -0.21 11.25 5.23
C HIS A 237 0.06 10.59 3.86
N GLY A 238 -0.37 9.34 3.65
CA GLY A 238 -0.19 8.60 2.40
C GLY A 238 1.24 8.16 2.12
N ASP A 239 2.09 8.02 3.15
CA ASP A 239 3.49 7.59 3.04
C ASP A 239 3.59 6.05 3.01
N VAL A 240 3.10 5.46 1.91
CA VAL A 240 2.87 4.01 1.80
C VAL A 240 4.16 3.19 1.80
N GLU A 241 5.26 3.72 1.25
CA GLU A 241 6.55 3.02 1.21
C GLU A 241 7.12 2.82 2.62
N LYS A 242 7.16 3.88 3.44
CA LYS A 242 7.61 3.78 4.83
C LYS A 242 6.66 2.95 5.68
N LEU A 243 5.36 3.12 5.47
CA LEU A 243 4.36 2.30 6.14
C LEU A 243 4.62 0.81 5.87
N THR A 244 4.81 0.43 4.60
CA THR A 244 5.08 -0.97 4.21
C THR A 244 6.34 -1.48 4.90
N ARG A 245 7.45 -0.73 4.83
CA ARG A 245 8.73 -1.12 5.45
C ARG A 245 8.60 -1.34 6.96
N TRP A 246 7.93 -0.45 7.67
CA TRP A 246 7.79 -0.57 9.12
C TRP A 246 6.76 -1.64 9.53
N LEU A 247 5.74 -1.86 8.71
CA LEU A 247 4.78 -2.93 8.91
C LEU A 247 5.46 -4.31 8.84
N GLU A 248 6.41 -4.51 7.92
CA GLU A 248 7.21 -5.74 7.86
C GLU A 248 7.93 -6.01 9.19
N VAL A 249 8.63 -5.00 9.71
CA VAL A 249 9.34 -5.09 11.00
C VAL A 249 8.37 -5.40 12.14
N VAL A 250 7.19 -4.77 12.17
CA VAL A 250 6.17 -5.00 13.22
C VAL A 250 5.57 -6.41 13.13
N VAL A 251 5.31 -6.92 11.92
CA VAL A 251 4.76 -8.26 11.72
C VAL A 251 5.72 -9.34 12.17
N GLU A 252 7.02 -9.18 11.89
CA GLU A 252 8.06 -10.12 12.32
C GLU A 252 8.28 -10.11 13.84
N ALA A 253 8.13 -8.94 14.46
CA ALA A 253 8.39 -8.74 15.88
C ALA A 253 7.18 -9.08 16.77
N ASN A 254 6.05 -8.40 16.56
CA ASN A 254 4.85 -8.51 17.38
C ASN A 254 3.58 -8.08 16.60
N ARG A 255 2.94 -9.03 15.91
CA ARG A 255 1.69 -8.81 15.15
C ARG A 255 0.54 -8.30 16.02
N SER A 256 0.53 -8.59 17.32
CA SER A 256 -0.57 -8.20 18.23
C SER A 256 -0.64 -6.69 18.54
N LEU A 257 0.37 -5.92 18.11
CA LEU A 257 0.40 -4.46 18.24
C LEU A 257 -0.70 -3.74 17.45
N LEU A 258 -1.20 -4.38 16.39
CA LEU A 258 -2.18 -3.80 15.47
C LEU A 258 -3.51 -4.54 15.59
N ASP A 259 -4.59 -3.76 15.74
CA ASP A 259 -5.95 -4.27 15.68
C ASP A 259 -6.44 -4.38 14.23
N TYR A 260 -7.50 -5.16 14.06
CA TYR A 260 -8.11 -5.41 12.76
C TYR A 260 -8.50 -4.11 12.02
N ASP A 261 -9.06 -3.13 12.73
CA ASP A 261 -9.47 -1.86 12.13
C ASP A 261 -8.28 -1.12 11.49
N THR A 262 -7.11 -1.14 12.15
CA THR A 262 -5.88 -0.53 11.60
C THR A 262 -5.39 -1.28 10.37
N TRP A 263 -5.45 -2.61 10.36
CA TRP A 263 -5.11 -3.42 9.18
C TRP A 263 -6.03 -3.13 7.99
N SER A 264 -7.33 -2.98 8.24
CA SER A 264 -8.33 -2.65 7.22
C SER A 264 -8.10 -1.25 6.63
N GLU A 265 -7.71 -0.27 7.47
CA GLU A 265 -7.31 1.06 7.02
C GLU A 265 -6.08 1.00 6.09
N PHE A 266 -5.04 0.25 6.47
CA PHE A 266 -3.83 0.09 5.66
C PHE A 266 -4.10 -0.64 4.34
N LEU A 267 -4.95 -1.66 4.36
CA LEU A 267 -5.37 -2.36 3.15
C LEU A 267 -6.11 -1.41 2.20
N SER A 268 -7.06 -0.63 2.72
CA SER A 268 -7.81 0.36 1.95
C SER A 268 -6.89 1.40 1.30
N LEU A 269 -5.87 1.86 2.04
CA LEU A 269 -4.83 2.75 1.50
C LEU A 269 -4.04 2.07 0.37
N GLY A 270 -3.57 0.85 0.60
CA GLY A 270 -2.81 0.06 -0.38
C GLY A 270 -3.59 -0.17 -1.68
N LEU A 271 -4.86 -0.56 -1.57
CA LEU A 271 -5.75 -0.74 -2.72
C LEU A 271 -6.02 0.58 -3.45
N SER A 272 -6.28 1.67 -2.71
CA SER A 272 -6.56 2.98 -3.31
C SER A 272 -5.39 3.53 -4.14
N GLN A 273 -4.15 3.20 -3.75
CA GLN A 273 -2.92 3.60 -4.43
C GLN A 273 -2.35 2.52 -5.36
N ASN A 274 -3.01 1.36 -5.49
CA ASN A 274 -2.50 0.20 -6.22
C ASN A 274 -1.07 -0.21 -5.80
N HIS A 275 -0.75 -0.10 -4.50
CA HIS A 275 0.60 -0.33 -4.00
C HIS A 275 0.82 -1.82 -3.68
N TYR A 276 1.53 -2.51 -4.57
CA TYR A 276 1.81 -3.95 -4.49
C TYR A 276 2.39 -4.41 -3.15
N GLY A 277 3.46 -3.77 -2.67
CA GLY A 277 4.18 -4.22 -1.46
C GLY A 277 3.26 -4.34 -0.24
N LEU A 278 2.55 -3.25 0.09
CA LEU A 278 1.57 -3.23 1.16
C LEU A 278 0.45 -4.26 0.99
N VAL A 279 -0.18 -4.33 -0.18
CA VAL A 279 -1.29 -5.27 -0.42
C VAL A 279 -0.81 -6.72 -0.32
N LYS A 280 0.35 -7.02 -0.90
CA LYS A 280 0.97 -8.36 -0.84
C LYS A 280 1.35 -8.75 0.59
N LEU A 281 1.90 -7.81 1.37
CA LEU A 281 2.25 -8.02 2.76
C LEU A 281 1.02 -8.35 3.60
N ILE A 282 -0.06 -7.55 3.48
CA ILE A 282 -1.32 -7.79 4.20
C ILE A 282 -1.94 -9.12 3.75
N TYR A 283 -2.01 -9.37 2.44
CA TYR A 283 -2.57 -10.62 1.92
C TYR A 283 -1.82 -11.85 2.44
N SER A 284 -0.49 -11.86 2.35
CA SER A 284 0.33 -13.01 2.76
C SER A 284 0.42 -13.19 4.27
N ARG A 285 0.58 -12.10 5.04
CA ARG A 285 0.86 -12.18 6.48
C ARG A 285 -0.37 -12.01 7.37
N LEU A 286 -1.49 -11.48 6.85
CA LEU A 286 -2.73 -11.33 7.59
C LEU A 286 -3.79 -12.33 7.12
N ILE A 287 -4.17 -12.27 5.85
CA ILE A 287 -5.31 -13.02 5.29
C ILE A 287 -4.97 -14.50 5.14
N MET A 288 -3.87 -14.81 4.43
CA MET A 288 -3.48 -16.20 4.18
C MET A 288 -2.99 -16.93 5.42
N LEU A 289 -2.47 -16.22 6.44
CA LEU A 289 -2.06 -16.86 7.70
C LEU A 289 -3.24 -17.55 8.41
N GLU A 290 -4.43 -16.98 8.31
CA GLU A 290 -5.63 -17.58 8.93
C GLU A 290 -6.12 -18.84 8.20
N LEU A 291 -5.55 -19.12 7.02
CA LEU A 291 -5.85 -20.28 6.20
C LEU A 291 -4.70 -21.31 6.19
N GLU A 292 -3.60 -21.09 6.94
CA GLU A 292 -2.41 -21.97 6.91
C GLU A 292 -2.70 -23.42 7.33
N ASP A 293 -3.62 -23.64 8.27
CA ASP A 293 -3.98 -24.96 8.80
C ASP A 293 -5.13 -25.64 8.04
N VAL A 294 -5.62 -25.02 6.97
CA VAL A 294 -6.73 -25.53 6.16
C VAL A 294 -6.15 -26.10 4.87
N SER A 295 -6.62 -27.27 4.44
CA SER A 295 -6.26 -27.77 3.11
C SER A 295 -7.25 -27.27 2.05
N LEU A 296 -6.78 -27.17 0.79
CA LEU A 296 -7.65 -26.80 -0.32
C LEU A 296 -8.84 -27.78 -0.46
N ASP A 297 -8.60 -29.08 -0.22
CA ASP A 297 -9.64 -30.11 -0.26
C ASP A 297 -10.70 -29.89 0.83
N GLU A 298 -10.29 -29.46 2.02
CA GLU A 298 -11.23 -29.11 3.08
C GLU A 298 -12.08 -27.88 2.71
N VAL A 299 -11.51 -26.87 2.05
CA VAL A 299 -12.27 -25.69 1.58
C VAL A 299 -13.26 -26.06 0.48
N MET A 300 -12.87 -26.98 -0.41
CA MET A 300 -13.70 -27.41 -1.53
C MET A 300 -14.87 -28.28 -1.09
N PHE A 301 -14.65 -29.21 -0.15
CA PHE A 301 -15.61 -30.28 0.16
C PHE A 301 -16.24 -30.20 1.56
N SER A 302 -15.90 -29.20 2.37
CA SER A 302 -16.47 -29.00 3.72
C SER A 302 -16.84 -27.55 4.00
N ASN A 303 -17.74 -27.33 4.98
CA ASN A 303 -18.13 -25.99 5.43
C ASN A 303 -17.07 -25.31 6.33
N LYS A 304 -15.86 -25.86 6.41
CA LYS A 304 -14.79 -25.38 7.30
C LYS A 304 -14.38 -23.94 6.99
N LEU A 305 -14.43 -23.53 5.71
CA LEU A 305 -14.19 -22.13 5.33
C LEU A 305 -15.28 -21.19 5.89
N GLU A 306 -16.57 -21.55 5.78
CA GLU A 306 -17.66 -20.75 6.34
C GLU A 306 -17.58 -20.70 7.88
N GLU A 307 -17.18 -21.80 8.53
CA GLU A 307 -16.94 -21.80 9.97
C GLU A 307 -15.76 -20.90 10.38
N LEU A 308 -14.71 -20.83 9.57
CA LEU A 308 -13.56 -19.97 9.81
C LEU A 308 -13.90 -18.50 9.53
N GLU A 309 -14.64 -18.20 8.45
CA GLU A 309 -15.18 -16.88 8.18
C GLU A 309 -16.03 -16.37 9.35
N ASN A 310 -16.90 -17.21 9.90
CA ASN A 310 -17.73 -16.84 11.06
C ASN A 310 -16.94 -16.66 12.37
N LYS A 311 -15.75 -17.25 12.49
CA LYS A 311 -14.88 -17.16 13.68
C LYS A 311 -13.83 -16.06 13.56
N SER A 312 -13.36 -15.77 12.34
CA SER A 312 -12.35 -14.76 12.07
C SER A 312 -12.98 -13.41 11.78
N GLY A 313 -12.54 -12.39 12.52
CA GLY A 313 -12.87 -10.99 12.22
C GLY A 313 -12.26 -10.50 10.90
N VAL A 314 -11.13 -11.09 10.45
CA VAL A 314 -10.48 -10.71 9.18
C VAL A 314 -11.25 -11.30 8.00
N LEU A 315 -11.52 -12.61 7.98
CA LEU A 315 -12.18 -13.25 6.84
C LEU A 315 -13.64 -12.78 6.68
N SER A 316 -14.40 -12.63 7.78
CA SER A 316 -15.78 -12.12 7.73
C SER A 316 -15.91 -10.71 7.16
N SER A 317 -14.86 -9.91 7.25
CA SER A 317 -14.86 -8.52 6.79
C SER A 317 -14.55 -8.35 5.30
N LEU A 318 -13.98 -9.38 4.66
CA LEU A 318 -13.54 -9.31 3.28
C LEU A 318 -14.76 -9.40 2.37
N SER A 319 -15.14 -8.25 1.81
CA SER A 319 -16.15 -8.22 0.75
C SER A 319 -15.59 -8.80 -0.56
N GLU A 320 -16.46 -9.33 -1.42
CA GLU A 320 -16.07 -9.78 -2.76
C GLU A 320 -15.40 -8.66 -3.57
N LYS A 321 -15.85 -7.41 -3.38
CA LYS A 321 -15.23 -6.23 -3.97
C LYS A 321 -13.77 -6.07 -3.51
N THR A 322 -13.51 -6.18 -2.21
CA THR A 322 -12.14 -6.08 -1.65
C THR A 322 -11.25 -7.19 -2.19
N LEU A 323 -11.76 -8.43 -2.30
CA LEU A 323 -11.02 -9.55 -2.87
C LEU A 323 -10.69 -9.33 -4.35
N THR A 324 -11.63 -8.76 -5.12
CA THR A 324 -11.41 -8.42 -6.54
C THR A 324 -10.38 -7.29 -6.67
N GLU A 325 -10.42 -6.27 -5.81
CA GLU A 325 -9.42 -5.19 -5.80
C GLU A 325 -8.02 -5.70 -5.43
N ILE A 326 -7.90 -6.63 -4.49
CA ILE A 326 -6.63 -7.28 -4.15
C ILE A 326 -6.13 -8.07 -5.36
N LEU A 327 -7.00 -8.87 -5.98
CA LEU A 327 -6.66 -9.68 -7.15
C LEU A 327 -6.16 -8.79 -8.29
N HIS A 328 -6.86 -7.71 -8.59
CA HIS A 328 -6.47 -6.76 -9.63
C HIS A 328 -5.13 -6.08 -9.33
N THR A 329 -4.86 -5.76 -8.07
CA THR A 329 -3.57 -5.20 -7.63
C THR A 329 -2.43 -6.21 -7.85
N LEU A 330 -2.63 -7.49 -7.50
CA LEU A 330 -1.64 -8.54 -7.72
C LEU A 330 -1.42 -8.81 -9.23
N ALA A 331 -2.50 -8.87 -10.00
CA ALA A 331 -2.47 -9.11 -11.44
C ALA A 331 -1.78 -7.98 -12.21
N SER A 332 -2.11 -6.73 -11.91
CA SER A 332 -1.49 -5.56 -12.56
C SER A 332 0.01 -5.43 -12.30
N ASN A 333 0.51 -6.04 -11.21
CA ASN A 333 1.94 -6.08 -10.87
C ASN A 333 2.66 -7.36 -11.34
N GLY A 334 1.94 -8.31 -11.97
CA GLY A 334 2.53 -9.51 -12.55
C GLY A 334 2.82 -10.64 -11.57
N ASP A 335 2.18 -10.65 -10.40
CA ASP A 335 2.33 -11.73 -9.41
C ASP A 335 1.38 -12.89 -9.72
N VAL A 336 1.80 -13.74 -10.66
CA VAL A 336 1.02 -14.88 -11.16
C VAL A 336 0.68 -15.85 -10.04
N ASN A 337 1.65 -16.23 -9.21
CA ASN A 337 1.48 -17.23 -8.16
C ASN A 337 0.40 -16.80 -7.17
N SER A 338 0.47 -15.54 -6.70
CA SER A 338 -0.48 -15.04 -5.71
C SER A 338 -1.85 -14.80 -6.29
N THR A 339 -1.92 -14.37 -7.55
CA THR A 339 -3.18 -14.22 -8.30
C THR A 339 -3.89 -15.58 -8.41
N LEU A 340 -3.18 -16.63 -8.80
CA LEU A 340 -3.73 -17.99 -8.89
C LEU A 340 -4.13 -18.53 -7.53
N SER A 341 -3.28 -18.41 -6.51
CA SER A 341 -3.61 -18.87 -5.16
C SER A 341 -4.87 -18.17 -4.62
N LEU A 342 -5.02 -16.86 -4.80
CA LEU A 342 -6.23 -16.14 -4.35
C LEU A 342 -7.49 -16.68 -5.03
N ILE A 343 -7.43 -16.93 -6.34
CA ILE A 343 -8.55 -17.51 -7.09
C ILE A 343 -8.88 -18.92 -6.58
N GLU A 344 -7.87 -19.76 -6.38
CA GLU A 344 -8.02 -21.13 -5.88
C GLU A 344 -8.69 -21.16 -4.50
N TRP A 345 -8.23 -20.34 -3.57
CA TRP A 345 -8.74 -20.31 -2.20
C TRP A 345 -10.14 -19.68 -2.11
N HIS A 346 -10.38 -18.55 -2.80
CA HIS A 346 -11.59 -17.75 -2.57
C HIS A 346 -12.72 -17.95 -3.61
N TYR A 347 -12.44 -18.49 -4.80
CA TYR A 347 -13.42 -18.54 -5.89
C TYR A 347 -13.71 -19.95 -6.42
N VAL A 348 -12.76 -20.90 -6.37
CA VAL A 348 -12.97 -22.23 -6.99
C VAL A 348 -14.07 -23.04 -6.30
N HIS A 349 -14.17 -22.96 -4.97
CA HIS A 349 -15.19 -23.68 -4.19
C HIS A 349 -16.62 -23.16 -4.45
N LYS A 350 -16.78 -21.92 -4.92
CA LYS A 350 -18.09 -21.35 -5.30
C LYS A 350 -18.80 -22.17 -6.38
N LYS A 351 -18.02 -22.87 -7.24
CA LYS A 351 -18.55 -23.83 -8.22
C LYS A 351 -19.42 -24.92 -7.58
N LEU A 352 -18.97 -25.45 -6.45
CA LEU A 352 -19.64 -26.53 -5.74
C LEU A 352 -20.90 -26.04 -5.03
N LYS A 353 -20.98 -24.73 -4.74
CA LYS A 353 -22.17 -24.03 -4.24
C LYS A 353 -23.16 -23.63 -5.34
N GLY A 354 -22.89 -23.96 -6.61
CA GLY A 354 -23.74 -23.66 -7.76
C GLY A 354 -23.49 -22.28 -8.40
N GLU A 355 -22.48 -21.55 -7.95
CA GLU A 355 -22.04 -20.28 -8.55
C GLU A 355 -20.99 -20.51 -9.65
N LYS A 356 -20.72 -19.48 -10.47
CA LYS A 356 -19.70 -19.58 -11.52
C LYS A 356 -18.29 -19.53 -10.91
N ALA A 357 -17.51 -20.58 -11.14
CA ALA A 357 -16.15 -20.74 -10.62
C ALA A 357 -15.15 -19.70 -11.16
N LEU A 358 -15.24 -19.41 -12.46
CA LEU A 358 -14.34 -18.53 -13.20
C LEU A 358 -15.21 -17.59 -14.03
N THR A 359 -15.27 -16.32 -13.61
CA THR A 359 -15.94 -15.25 -14.36
C THR A 359 -14.98 -14.68 -15.41
N LYS A 360 -15.51 -13.90 -16.36
CA LYS A 360 -14.69 -13.23 -17.38
C LYS A 360 -13.59 -12.37 -16.74
N ASP A 361 -13.93 -11.63 -15.69
CA ASP A 361 -13.00 -10.70 -15.01
C ASP A 361 -11.84 -11.45 -14.34
N LEU A 362 -12.12 -12.58 -13.67
CA LEU A 362 -11.07 -13.43 -13.09
C LEU A 362 -10.14 -13.99 -14.17
N CYS A 363 -10.68 -14.42 -15.32
CA CYS A 363 -9.86 -14.87 -16.44
C CYS A 363 -8.99 -13.73 -17.00
N LEU A 364 -9.49 -12.50 -17.04
CA LEU A 364 -8.71 -11.34 -17.45
C LEU A 364 -7.58 -11.06 -16.47
N ASP A 365 -7.83 -11.05 -15.16
CA ASP A 365 -6.78 -10.84 -14.15
C ASP A 365 -5.69 -11.91 -14.23
N ILE A 366 -6.04 -13.18 -14.50
CA ILE A 366 -5.03 -14.21 -14.77
C ILE A 366 -4.20 -13.85 -16.01
N ILE A 367 -4.82 -13.51 -17.14
CA ILE A 367 -4.08 -13.13 -18.36
C ILE A 367 -3.19 -11.90 -18.09
N LEU A 368 -3.70 -10.88 -17.40
CA LEU A 368 -2.97 -9.68 -17.03
C LEU A 368 -1.74 -10.01 -16.18
N SER A 369 -1.88 -10.90 -15.19
CA SER A 369 -0.75 -11.33 -14.35
C SER A 369 0.36 -11.95 -15.19
N TYR A 370 0.03 -12.82 -16.15
CA TYR A 370 1.01 -13.39 -17.09
C TYR A 370 1.57 -12.34 -18.06
N CYS A 371 0.81 -11.31 -18.44
CA CYS A 371 1.31 -10.22 -19.29
C CYS A 371 2.30 -9.31 -18.56
N TYR A 372 2.11 -9.05 -17.27
CA TYR A 372 2.96 -8.15 -16.48
C TYR A 372 4.10 -8.84 -15.72
N HIS A 373 4.07 -10.18 -15.62
CA HIS A 373 5.08 -10.99 -14.95
C HIS A 373 6.53 -10.65 -15.35
N LYS A 374 7.40 -10.34 -14.39
CA LYS A 374 8.81 -10.11 -14.68
C LYS A 374 9.53 -11.45 -14.64
N ASP A 375 10.13 -11.86 -15.76
CA ASP A 375 10.92 -13.08 -15.80
C ASP A 375 12.25 -12.83 -15.04
N ASP A 376 12.46 -13.50 -13.90
CA ASP A 376 13.65 -13.31 -13.04
C ASP A 376 14.96 -13.68 -13.75
N THR A 377 14.88 -14.46 -14.82
CA THR A 377 15.98 -14.72 -15.75
C THR A 377 15.48 -14.54 -17.18
N PRO A 378 16.24 -13.88 -18.08
CA PRO A 378 15.91 -13.87 -19.50
C PRO A 378 16.02 -15.32 -19.99
N SER A 379 14.88 -16.00 -20.10
CA SER A 379 14.84 -17.36 -20.63
C SER A 379 15.29 -17.36 -22.08
N LEU A 380 16.09 -18.37 -22.45
CA LEU A 380 16.57 -18.60 -23.82
C LEU A 380 15.43 -18.84 -24.82
N GLU A 381 14.27 -19.26 -24.32
CA GLU A 381 13.07 -19.50 -25.10
C GLU A 381 12.05 -18.39 -24.79
N ASN A 382 11.23 -18.00 -25.79
CA ASN A 382 10.17 -16.98 -25.68
C ASN A 382 8.99 -17.44 -24.80
N LEU A 383 9.28 -18.14 -23.70
CA LEU A 383 8.36 -18.85 -22.82
C LEU A 383 7.31 -17.91 -22.24
N SER A 384 7.63 -16.65 -21.93
CA SER A 384 6.66 -15.75 -21.31
C SER A 384 5.50 -15.37 -22.25
N ILE A 385 5.77 -15.12 -23.54
CA ILE A 385 4.69 -14.86 -24.52
C ILE A 385 3.93 -16.14 -24.84
N GLN A 386 4.64 -17.26 -24.96
CA GLN A 386 4.03 -18.58 -25.17
C GLN A 386 3.08 -18.94 -24.01
N ASN A 387 3.48 -18.71 -22.76
CA ASN A 387 2.66 -18.94 -21.56
C ASN A 387 1.38 -18.10 -21.57
N VAL A 388 1.47 -16.83 -21.96
CA VAL A 388 0.27 -15.98 -22.11
C VAL A 388 -0.67 -16.56 -23.18
N LEU A 389 -0.14 -16.96 -24.33
CA LEU A 389 -0.94 -17.52 -25.43
C LEU A 389 -1.56 -18.87 -25.07
N THR A 390 -0.83 -19.74 -24.37
CA THR A 390 -1.35 -21.00 -23.83
C THR A 390 -2.50 -20.74 -22.86
N THR A 391 -2.36 -19.73 -22.00
CA THR A 391 -3.41 -19.32 -21.05
C THR A 391 -4.65 -18.81 -21.77
N ILE A 392 -4.48 -17.92 -22.76
CA ILE A 392 -5.58 -17.44 -23.62
C ILE A 392 -6.25 -18.62 -24.31
N ASN A 393 -5.47 -19.55 -24.89
CA ASN A 393 -6.00 -20.71 -25.59
C ASN A 393 -6.78 -21.65 -24.67
N ASN A 394 -6.30 -21.85 -23.44
CA ASN A 394 -7.00 -22.66 -22.44
C ASN A 394 -8.39 -22.08 -22.12
N PHE A 395 -8.52 -20.76 -22.01
CA PHE A 395 -9.81 -20.13 -21.77
C PHE A 395 -10.71 -20.11 -23.01
N THR A 396 -10.19 -19.75 -24.17
CA THR A 396 -10.99 -19.70 -25.42
C THR A 396 -11.43 -21.08 -25.90
N SER A 397 -10.66 -22.14 -25.62
CA SER A 397 -11.04 -23.51 -26.00
C SER A 397 -12.02 -24.17 -25.01
N LYS A 398 -11.84 -23.96 -23.69
CA LYS A 398 -12.61 -24.65 -22.65
C LYS A 398 -13.88 -23.92 -22.23
N LEU A 399 -13.94 -22.59 -22.36
CA LEU A 399 -15.03 -21.74 -21.86
C LEU A 399 -15.82 -21.04 -23.00
N ASP A 400 -15.67 -21.49 -24.25
CA ASP A 400 -16.03 -20.76 -25.47
C ASP A 400 -17.49 -20.21 -25.53
N ALA A 401 -18.43 -20.86 -24.84
CA ALA A 401 -19.84 -20.41 -24.79
C ALA A 401 -20.09 -19.30 -23.75
N GLU A 402 -19.24 -19.18 -22.74
CA GLU A 402 -19.42 -18.27 -21.59
C GLU A 402 -18.36 -17.16 -21.52
N PHE A 403 -17.24 -17.32 -22.23
CA PHE A 403 -16.10 -16.41 -22.21
C PHE A 403 -15.83 -15.85 -23.61
N VAL A 404 -16.32 -14.63 -23.86
CA VAL A 404 -16.02 -13.88 -25.09
C VAL A 404 -14.91 -12.87 -24.80
N LEU A 405 -13.69 -13.23 -25.20
CA LEU A 405 -12.50 -12.39 -25.11
C LEU A 405 -12.31 -11.59 -26.39
N SER A 406 -12.28 -10.25 -26.27
CA SER A 406 -11.84 -9.38 -27.36
C SER A 406 -10.37 -9.02 -27.16
N TYR A 407 -9.67 -8.74 -28.26
CA TYR A 407 -8.31 -8.19 -28.18
C TYR A 407 -8.27 -6.87 -27.39
N ARG A 408 -9.37 -6.09 -27.39
CA ARG A 408 -9.47 -4.81 -26.66
C ARG A 408 -9.34 -4.98 -25.16
N ASP A 409 -9.72 -6.14 -24.63
CA ASP A 409 -9.67 -6.43 -23.20
C ASP A 409 -8.22 -6.59 -22.71
N ILE A 410 -7.27 -6.98 -23.60
CA ILE A 410 -5.90 -7.34 -23.23
C ILE A 410 -4.81 -6.63 -24.05
N CYS A 411 -5.16 -5.80 -25.03
CA CYS A 411 -4.20 -5.27 -26.00
C CYS A 411 -3.11 -4.38 -25.38
N ASP A 412 -3.43 -3.63 -24.33
CA ASP A 412 -2.45 -2.79 -23.63
C ASP A 412 -1.48 -3.63 -22.79
N ALA A 413 -1.98 -4.66 -22.09
CA ALA A 413 -1.15 -5.59 -21.33
C ALA A 413 -0.25 -6.45 -22.25
N MET A 414 -0.79 -6.94 -23.36
CA MET A 414 0.00 -7.61 -24.41
C MET A 414 1.04 -6.65 -25.00
N SER A 415 0.70 -5.39 -25.21
CA SER A 415 1.65 -4.38 -25.70
C SER A 415 2.80 -4.16 -24.72
N TYR A 416 2.53 -4.11 -23.41
CA TYR A 416 3.58 -4.04 -22.39
C TYR A 416 4.53 -5.24 -22.49
N ARG A 417 3.98 -6.45 -22.63
CA ARG A 417 4.79 -7.66 -22.83
C ARG A 417 5.63 -7.60 -24.09
N PHE A 418 5.08 -7.11 -25.20
CA PHE A 418 5.80 -6.96 -26.47
C PHE A 418 6.96 -5.95 -26.41
N VAL A 419 6.81 -4.85 -25.65
CA VAL A 419 7.91 -3.90 -25.44
C VAL A 419 9.09 -4.56 -24.73
N ARG A 420 8.80 -5.45 -23.77
CA ARG A 420 9.78 -6.20 -22.98
C ARG A 420 10.25 -7.49 -23.65
N TYR A 421 9.97 -7.65 -24.94
CA TYR A 421 10.48 -8.78 -25.71
C TYR A 421 12.00 -8.73 -25.77
N ASN A 422 12.66 -9.83 -25.40
CA ASN A 422 14.12 -9.93 -25.46
C ASN A 422 14.53 -10.61 -26.76
N VAL A 423 15.41 -9.96 -27.52
CA VAL A 423 15.92 -10.51 -28.79
C VAL A 423 17.29 -11.10 -28.54
N ILE A 424 17.40 -12.39 -28.78
CA ILE A 424 18.64 -13.13 -28.68
C ILE A 424 19.39 -12.98 -30.00
N ASP A 425 20.52 -12.27 -29.99
CA ASP A 425 21.45 -12.24 -31.12
C ASP A 425 22.30 -13.51 -31.07
N SER A 426 22.19 -14.37 -32.08
CA SER A 426 22.92 -15.65 -32.12
C SER A 426 24.45 -15.47 -32.03
N ASN A 427 24.97 -14.30 -32.39
CA ASN A 427 26.39 -13.97 -32.25
C ASN A 427 26.78 -13.64 -30.81
N VAL A 428 25.86 -13.02 -30.05
CA VAL A 428 26.03 -12.78 -28.60
C VAL A 428 25.90 -14.10 -27.86
N GLU A 429 24.97 -14.96 -28.25
CA GLU A 429 24.80 -16.31 -27.70
C GLU A 429 26.03 -17.19 -27.96
N THR A 430 26.56 -17.23 -29.19
CA THR A 430 27.82 -17.96 -29.46
C THR A 430 29.02 -17.33 -28.77
N ALA A 431 29.04 -16.02 -28.54
CA ALA A 431 30.07 -15.36 -27.74
C ALA A 431 29.96 -15.69 -26.25
N ASP A 432 28.76 -15.78 -25.69
CA ASP A 432 28.50 -16.17 -24.29
C ASP A 432 28.75 -17.66 -24.04
N ILE A 433 28.32 -18.52 -24.96
CA ILE A 433 28.64 -19.96 -24.94
C ILE A 433 30.14 -20.16 -25.08
N ARG A 434 30.82 -19.42 -25.98
CA ARG A 434 32.28 -19.43 -26.03
C ARG A 434 32.89 -18.86 -24.77
N ALA A 435 32.35 -17.82 -24.16
CA ALA A 435 32.87 -17.24 -22.92
C ALA A 435 32.76 -18.22 -21.76
N ARG A 436 31.61 -18.90 -21.61
CA ARG A 436 31.41 -19.97 -20.60
C ARG A 436 32.30 -21.18 -20.89
N ALA A 437 32.44 -21.59 -22.15
CA ALA A 437 33.34 -22.67 -22.55
C ALA A 437 34.83 -22.29 -22.37
N SER A 438 35.17 -21.01 -22.54
CA SER A 438 36.50 -20.46 -22.30
C SER A 438 36.79 -20.29 -20.82
N PHE A 439 35.79 -19.94 -20.01
CA PHE A 439 35.90 -19.87 -18.54
C PHE A 439 36.12 -21.26 -17.94
N ASN A 440 35.46 -22.28 -18.50
CA ASN A 440 35.69 -23.69 -18.13
C ASN A 440 37.03 -24.24 -18.65
N LYS A 441 37.63 -23.64 -19.70
CA LYS A 441 38.98 -23.99 -20.20
C LYS A 441 40.11 -23.17 -19.57
N ALA A 442 39.83 -21.95 -19.12
CA ALA A 442 40.79 -21.04 -18.48
C ALA A 442 41.09 -21.42 -17.02
N GLN A 443 40.42 -22.44 -16.46
CA GLN A 443 40.87 -23.11 -15.24
C GLN A 443 42.07 -24.06 -15.47
N GLU A 444 42.51 -24.29 -16.71
CA GLU A 444 43.65 -25.18 -16.99
C GLU A 444 44.87 -24.51 -17.63
N PHE A 445 44.78 -23.29 -18.18
CA PHE A 445 45.95 -22.57 -18.69
C PHE A 445 45.80 -21.06 -18.50
N GLU A 446 46.62 -20.50 -17.61
CA GLU A 446 46.98 -19.08 -17.63
C GLU A 446 47.94 -18.87 -18.80
N GLU A 447 47.52 -18.18 -19.85
CA GLU A 447 48.45 -17.39 -20.66
C GLU A 447 47.72 -16.28 -21.41
N ASP A 448 48.38 -15.12 -21.41
CA ASP A 448 48.00 -13.86 -22.02
C ASP A 448 47.47 -14.01 -23.45
N ASP A 449 46.30 -13.44 -23.72
CA ASP A 449 45.95 -13.11 -25.11
C ASP A 449 45.24 -11.75 -25.18
N GLU A 450 45.84 -10.88 -25.98
CA GLU A 450 45.50 -9.47 -26.17
C GLU A 450 44.00 -9.28 -26.44
N SER A 451 43.39 -8.36 -25.68
CA SER A 451 41.97 -8.04 -25.75
C SER A 451 41.60 -7.41 -27.10
N LYS A 452 41.22 -8.23 -28.08
CA LYS A 452 40.46 -7.75 -29.24
C LYS A 452 39.14 -7.16 -28.74
N PRO A 453 38.68 -6.02 -29.29
CA PRO A 453 37.41 -5.42 -28.89
C PRO A 453 36.28 -6.41 -29.20
N ARG A 454 35.68 -6.97 -28.15
CA ARG A 454 34.54 -7.89 -28.24
C ARG A 454 33.27 -7.05 -28.38
N LYS A 455 32.41 -7.42 -29.33
CA LYS A 455 31.07 -6.83 -29.47
C LYS A 455 30.17 -7.45 -28.41
N ILE A 456 30.14 -6.84 -27.22
CA ILE A 456 29.38 -7.32 -26.06
C ILE A 456 27.87 -7.18 -26.31
N GLN A 457 27.46 -6.16 -27.08
CA GLN A 457 26.06 -5.90 -27.43
C GLN A 457 25.95 -5.24 -28.80
N ASN A 458 24.83 -5.49 -29.49
CA ASN A 458 24.49 -4.77 -30.71
C ASN A 458 23.70 -3.51 -30.34
N ASN A 459 24.39 -2.40 -30.06
CA ASN A 459 23.78 -1.12 -29.70
C ASN A 459 22.73 -0.64 -30.71
N ASN A 460 22.78 -1.09 -31.98
CA ASN A 460 21.77 -0.75 -33.00
C ASN A 460 20.41 -1.45 -32.79
N VAL A 461 20.36 -2.55 -32.04
CA VAL A 461 19.12 -3.27 -31.69
C VAL A 461 18.44 -2.63 -30.47
N TYR A 462 19.24 -2.14 -29.52
CA TYR A 462 18.77 -1.67 -28.21
C TYR A 462 18.65 -0.13 -28.09
N ASN A 463 19.28 0.65 -28.98
CA ASN A 463 19.23 2.12 -28.94
C ASN A 463 18.00 2.75 -29.62
N SER A 464 16.83 2.12 -29.51
CA SER A 464 15.60 2.87 -29.76
C SER A 464 15.44 3.87 -28.61
N ARG A 465 15.37 5.18 -28.90
CA ARG A 465 15.09 6.25 -27.92
C ARG A 465 13.79 6.05 -27.11
N GLN A 466 13.01 4.98 -27.37
CA GLN A 466 11.73 4.65 -26.75
C GLN A 466 11.66 3.20 -26.22
N GLY A 467 12.77 2.47 -26.11
CA GLY A 467 12.79 1.13 -25.47
C GLY A 467 12.01 0.00 -26.15
N ASN A 468 11.43 0.18 -27.35
CA ASN A 468 10.69 -0.87 -28.06
C ASN A 468 11.54 -1.55 -29.15
N ILE A 469 11.92 -2.81 -28.91
CA ILE A 469 12.79 -3.60 -29.80
C ILE A 469 12.12 -4.00 -31.12
N LEU A 470 10.78 -4.15 -31.11
CA LEU A 470 10.01 -4.57 -32.28
C LEU A 470 9.95 -3.49 -33.37
N LYS A 471 10.44 -2.27 -33.11
CA LYS A 471 10.60 -1.23 -34.14
C LYS A 471 11.56 -1.62 -35.26
N ASN A 472 12.49 -2.53 -34.99
CA ASN A 472 13.33 -3.09 -36.02
C ASN A 472 12.51 -4.08 -36.85
N SER A 473 12.40 -3.85 -38.16
CA SER A 473 11.59 -4.66 -39.07
C SER A 473 12.06 -6.12 -39.19
N GLU A 474 13.37 -6.39 -39.10
CA GLU A 474 13.91 -7.76 -39.14
C GLU A 474 13.50 -8.53 -37.88
N ILE A 475 13.58 -7.86 -36.73
CA ILE A 475 13.16 -8.42 -35.44
C ILE A 475 11.65 -8.66 -35.43
N LEU A 476 10.86 -7.72 -35.95
CA LEU A 476 9.42 -7.84 -36.04
C LEU A 476 9.00 -9.02 -36.94
N ASP A 477 9.64 -9.18 -38.10
CA ASP A 477 9.39 -10.31 -39.00
C ASP A 477 9.70 -11.65 -38.31
N GLY A 478 10.88 -11.77 -37.69
CA GLY A 478 11.27 -12.97 -36.95
C GLY A 478 10.34 -13.28 -35.77
N PHE A 479 9.94 -12.25 -35.01
CA PHE A 479 9.01 -12.37 -33.89
C PHE A 479 7.64 -12.90 -34.35
N VAL A 480 7.04 -12.28 -35.36
CA VAL A 480 5.72 -12.70 -35.88
C VAL A 480 5.76 -14.13 -36.38
N ARG A 481 6.82 -14.52 -37.12
CA ARG A 481 6.95 -15.89 -37.61
C ARG A 481 7.10 -16.91 -36.49
N SER A 482 7.99 -16.64 -35.54
CA SER A 482 8.25 -17.55 -34.42
C SER A 482 6.96 -17.83 -33.64
N ILE A 483 6.21 -16.79 -33.30
CA ILE A 483 5.01 -16.95 -32.48
C ILE A 483 3.83 -17.53 -33.27
N VAL A 484 3.63 -17.14 -34.54
CA VAL A 484 2.56 -17.74 -35.36
C VAL A 484 2.84 -19.21 -35.63
N ASN A 485 4.09 -19.60 -35.91
CA ASN A 485 4.46 -21.00 -36.07
C ASN A 485 4.19 -21.78 -34.79
N TYR A 486 4.56 -21.25 -33.63
CA TYR A 486 4.24 -21.86 -32.33
C TYR A 486 2.73 -22.10 -32.14
N ILE A 487 1.88 -21.10 -32.43
CA ILE A 487 0.42 -21.22 -32.35
C ILE A 487 -0.11 -22.34 -33.26
N ILE A 488 0.47 -22.47 -34.46
CA ILE A 488 0.10 -23.50 -35.44
C ILE A 488 0.58 -24.90 -35.00
N GLU A 489 1.83 -25.01 -34.55
CA GLU A 489 2.47 -26.25 -34.09
C GLU A 489 1.72 -26.84 -32.87
N GLU A 490 1.36 -25.99 -31.91
CA GLU A 490 0.58 -26.35 -30.72
C GLU A 490 -0.93 -26.47 -30.99
N LYS A 491 -1.38 -26.27 -32.25
CA LYS A 491 -2.78 -26.42 -32.69
C LYS A 491 -3.77 -25.57 -31.88
N PHE A 492 -3.41 -24.34 -31.57
CA PHE A 492 -4.30 -23.42 -30.86
C PHE A 492 -5.54 -23.06 -31.70
N THR A 493 -6.60 -22.57 -31.04
CA THR A 493 -7.84 -22.21 -31.73
C THR A 493 -7.63 -21.00 -32.65
N ILE A 494 -8.42 -20.93 -33.73
CA ILE A 494 -8.41 -19.77 -34.64
C ILE A 494 -8.73 -18.46 -33.92
N LYS A 495 -9.52 -18.51 -32.84
CA LYS A 495 -9.84 -17.36 -31.98
C LYS A 495 -8.60 -16.83 -31.27
N THR A 496 -7.78 -17.71 -30.69
CA THR A 496 -6.49 -17.33 -30.07
C THR A 496 -5.55 -16.69 -31.09
N LEU A 497 -5.43 -17.28 -32.29
CA LEU A 497 -4.61 -16.73 -33.36
C LEU A 497 -5.07 -15.32 -33.75
N ARG A 498 -6.39 -15.11 -33.90
CA ARG A 498 -6.97 -13.78 -34.18
C ARG A 498 -6.65 -12.79 -33.08
N ILE A 499 -6.88 -13.13 -31.81
CA ILE A 499 -6.58 -12.26 -30.67
C ILE A 499 -5.10 -11.84 -30.67
N PHE A 500 -4.19 -12.79 -30.90
CA PHE A 500 -2.77 -12.50 -31.00
C PHE A 500 -2.46 -11.51 -32.15
N ILE A 501 -2.96 -11.79 -33.36
CA ILE A 501 -2.77 -10.91 -34.53
C ILE A 501 -3.31 -9.51 -34.23
N ASN A 502 -4.53 -9.39 -33.68
CA ASN A 502 -5.14 -8.11 -33.32
C ASN A 502 -4.28 -7.34 -32.32
N CYS A 503 -3.73 -8.02 -31.29
CA CYS A 503 -2.85 -7.40 -30.31
C CYS A 503 -1.53 -6.91 -30.95
N VAL A 504 -0.91 -7.69 -31.82
CA VAL A 504 0.33 -7.30 -32.53
C VAL A 504 0.08 -6.12 -33.45
N LEU A 505 -0.97 -6.17 -34.27
CA LEU A 505 -1.27 -5.06 -35.19
C LEU A 505 -1.66 -3.79 -34.41
N HIS A 506 -2.38 -3.92 -33.29
CA HIS A 506 -2.69 -2.80 -32.42
C HIS A 506 -1.42 -2.19 -31.80
N HIS A 507 -0.47 -3.02 -31.35
CA HIS A 507 0.82 -2.56 -30.86
C HIS A 507 1.60 -1.80 -31.94
N ILE A 508 1.67 -2.33 -33.16
CA ILE A 508 2.32 -1.65 -34.31
C ILE A 508 1.62 -0.33 -34.61
N MET A 509 0.27 -0.28 -34.61
CA MET A 509 -0.48 0.95 -34.79
C MET A 509 -0.15 2.03 -33.73
N LYS A 510 0.18 1.62 -32.50
CA LYS A 510 0.50 2.52 -31.37
C LYS A 510 1.95 3.05 -31.45
N TYR A 511 2.91 2.22 -31.83
CA TYR A 511 4.34 2.53 -31.72
C TYR A 511 5.10 2.66 -33.06
N GLN A 512 4.50 2.29 -34.18
CA GLN A 512 5.12 2.26 -35.51
C GLN A 512 4.22 2.89 -36.60
N ASN A 513 4.67 2.82 -37.85
CA ASN A 513 3.98 3.34 -39.02
C ASN A 513 3.52 2.19 -39.96
N ALA A 514 2.97 2.56 -41.12
CA ALA A 514 2.46 1.58 -42.08
C ALA A 514 3.51 0.57 -42.58
N THR A 515 4.81 0.91 -42.56
CA THR A 515 5.88 -0.03 -42.96
C THR A 515 5.94 -1.23 -42.02
N GLY A 516 5.91 -1.02 -40.70
CA GLY A 516 5.89 -2.11 -39.72
C GLY A 516 4.64 -2.99 -39.85
N MET A 517 3.49 -2.37 -40.15
CA MET A 517 2.24 -3.09 -40.42
C MET A 517 2.38 -4.03 -41.64
N ILE A 518 2.95 -3.53 -42.73
CA ILE A 518 3.17 -4.33 -43.94
C ILE A 518 4.15 -5.48 -43.67
N VAL A 519 5.23 -5.23 -42.94
CA VAL A 519 6.21 -6.27 -42.57
C VAL A 519 5.53 -7.39 -41.77
N ALA A 520 4.73 -7.07 -40.76
CA ALA A 520 4.00 -8.08 -39.99
C ALA A 520 3.01 -8.87 -40.84
N LEU A 521 2.25 -8.20 -41.72
CA LEU A 521 1.31 -8.87 -42.63
C LEU A 521 2.03 -9.76 -43.67
N LEU A 522 3.18 -9.32 -44.19
CA LEU A 522 4.01 -10.13 -45.09
C LEU A 522 4.59 -11.36 -44.39
N ALA A 523 5.05 -11.21 -43.14
CA ALA A 523 5.52 -12.33 -42.32
C ALA A 523 4.42 -13.40 -42.16
N MET A 524 3.19 -12.97 -41.84
CA MET A 524 2.03 -13.86 -41.74
C MET A 524 1.66 -14.50 -43.09
N HIS A 525 1.71 -13.74 -44.19
CA HIS A 525 1.41 -14.24 -45.54
C HIS A 525 2.40 -15.32 -46.00
N GLN A 526 3.67 -15.20 -45.64
CA GLN A 526 4.68 -16.20 -45.98
C GLN A 526 4.48 -17.52 -45.25
N ILE A 527 3.88 -17.51 -44.06
CA ILE A 527 3.50 -18.73 -43.32
C ILE A 527 2.21 -19.31 -43.93
N HIS A 528 1.23 -18.45 -44.20
CA HIS A 528 -0.06 -18.88 -44.72
C HIS A 528 -0.59 -17.94 -45.83
N PRO A 529 -0.50 -18.34 -47.11
CA PRO A 529 -0.85 -17.46 -48.23
C PRO A 529 -2.31 -16.97 -48.22
N LYS A 530 -3.24 -17.73 -47.62
CA LYS A 530 -4.67 -17.36 -47.49
C LYS A 530 -5.01 -16.65 -46.19
N MET A 531 -4.02 -16.15 -45.43
CA MET A 531 -4.25 -15.49 -44.13
C MET A 531 -5.28 -14.34 -44.20
N ALA A 532 -5.35 -13.61 -45.31
CA ALA A 532 -6.23 -12.46 -45.44
C ALA A 532 -7.73 -12.81 -45.40
N SER A 533 -8.10 -14.03 -45.79
CA SER A 533 -9.48 -14.51 -45.74
C SER A 533 -9.78 -15.40 -44.54
N GLU A 534 -8.77 -16.07 -43.99
CA GLU A 534 -8.97 -17.07 -42.93
C GLU A 534 -8.67 -16.52 -41.53
N TRP A 535 -7.68 -15.64 -41.42
CA TRP A 535 -7.20 -15.11 -40.15
C TRP A 535 -7.70 -13.69 -39.88
N LEU A 536 -7.86 -12.84 -40.90
CA LEU A 536 -8.33 -11.47 -40.68
C LEU A 536 -9.83 -11.41 -40.37
N ASP A 537 -10.19 -10.55 -39.42
CA ASP A 537 -11.57 -10.20 -39.05
C ASP A 537 -11.84 -8.71 -39.33
N ASN A 538 -13.08 -8.25 -39.11
CA ASN A 538 -13.45 -6.87 -39.37
C ASN A 538 -12.66 -5.88 -38.50
N GLU A 539 -12.33 -6.25 -37.25
CA GLU A 539 -11.57 -5.40 -36.34
C GLU A 539 -10.13 -5.18 -36.81
N LEU A 540 -9.53 -6.18 -37.48
CA LEU A 540 -8.22 -6.06 -38.11
C LEU A 540 -8.22 -5.05 -39.25
N PHE A 541 -9.27 -5.00 -40.06
CA PHE A 541 -9.37 -3.99 -41.12
C PHE A 541 -9.47 -2.56 -40.55
N ASP A 542 -10.18 -2.37 -39.43
CA ASP A 542 -10.19 -1.08 -38.71
C ASP A 542 -8.77 -0.69 -38.25
N ILE A 543 -8.01 -1.62 -37.66
CA ILE A 543 -6.63 -1.35 -37.18
C ILE A 543 -5.70 -1.00 -38.35
N ILE A 544 -5.77 -1.76 -39.44
CA ILE A 544 -4.89 -1.58 -40.60
C ILE A 544 -5.20 -0.24 -41.28
N THR A 545 -6.48 0.06 -41.54
CA THR A 545 -6.89 1.33 -42.18
C THR A 545 -6.51 2.55 -41.35
N ARG A 546 -6.68 2.49 -40.02
CA ARG A 546 -6.25 3.53 -39.09
C ARG A 546 -4.72 3.70 -39.04
N THR A 547 -3.95 2.63 -39.25
CA THR A 547 -2.49 2.72 -39.32
C THR A 547 -2.04 3.37 -40.63
N ILE A 548 -2.69 3.00 -41.74
CA ILE A 548 -2.48 3.58 -43.07
C ILE A 548 -2.83 5.07 -43.07
N SER A 549 -3.94 5.48 -42.43
CA SER A 549 -4.36 6.89 -42.38
C SER A 549 -3.36 7.78 -41.65
N LYS A 550 -2.63 7.25 -40.65
CA LYS A 550 -1.58 7.96 -39.92
C LYS A 550 -0.27 8.07 -40.71
N SER A 551 0.01 7.18 -41.65
CA SER A 551 1.28 7.16 -42.38
C SER A 551 1.27 8.06 -43.63
N PRO A 552 2.22 9.01 -43.78
CA PRO A 552 2.28 9.91 -44.94
C PRO A 552 2.64 9.19 -46.26
N ALA A 553 3.27 8.02 -46.20
CA ALA A 553 3.70 7.26 -47.39
C ALA A 553 2.70 6.17 -47.83
N ALA A 554 1.53 6.04 -47.18
CA ALA A 554 0.64 4.90 -47.37
C ALA A 554 -0.54 5.15 -48.32
N LYS A 555 -0.48 6.21 -49.14
CA LYS A 555 -1.58 6.63 -50.04
C LYS A 555 -1.99 5.54 -51.04
N LEU A 556 -1.04 4.94 -51.76
CA LEU A 556 -1.32 3.85 -52.70
C LEU A 556 -1.78 2.58 -51.98
N VAL A 557 -1.23 2.32 -50.79
CA VAL A 557 -1.64 1.19 -49.94
C VAL A 557 -3.10 1.33 -49.51
N SER A 558 -3.55 2.55 -49.22
CA SER A 558 -4.95 2.85 -48.90
C SER A 558 -5.90 2.50 -50.07
N PHE A 559 -5.44 2.71 -51.30
CA PHE A 559 -6.22 2.40 -52.50
C PHE A 559 -6.31 0.91 -52.79
N GLU A 560 -5.19 0.19 -52.66
CA GLU A 560 -5.20 -1.27 -52.82
C GLU A 560 -6.01 -1.95 -51.71
N MET A 561 -5.95 -1.44 -50.48
CA MET A 561 -6.80 -1.93 -49.39
C MET A 561 -8.29 -1.68 -49.68
N TYR A 562 -8.66 -0.49 -50.14
CA TYR A 562 -10.03 -0.17 -50.53
C TYR A 562 -10.54 -1.09 -51.65
N ARG A 563 -9.74 -1.31 -52.70
CA ARG A 563 -10.06 -2.25 -53.79
C ARG A 563 -10.24 -3.67 -53.28
N PHE A 564 -9.35 -4.12 -52.40
CA PHE A 564 -9.43 -5.43 -51.77
C PHE A 564 -10.75 -5.61 -51.01
N MET A 565 -11.09 -4.64 -50.14
CA MET A 565 -12.34 -4.67 -49.35
C MET A 565 -13.58 -4.73 -50.25
N LYS A 566 -13.65 -3.91 -51.30
CA LYS A 566 -14.73 -3.96 -52.30
C LYS A 566 -14.77 -5.30 -53.03
N SER A 567 -13.63 -5.83 -53.48
CA SER A 567 -13.55 -7.09 -54.22
C SER A 567 -14.01 -8.30 -53.39
N LYS A 568 -13.83 -8.23 -52.07
CA LYS A 568 -14.27 -9.26 -51.10
C LYS A 568 -15.65 -9.00 -50.52
N SER A 569 -16.36 -7.98 -50.98
CA SER A 569 -17.67 -7.57 -50.44
C SER A 569 -17.65 -7.36 -48.93
N LEU A 570 -16.55 -6.81 -48.40
CA LEU A 570 -16.45 -6.42 -46.99
C LEU A 570 -17.18 -5.09 -46.76
N ASP A 571 -17.86 -4.96 -45.64
CA ASP A 571 -18.57 -3.74 -45.28
C ASP A 571 -17.59 -2.60 -44.97
N ILE A 572 -17.61 -1.56 -45.82
CA ILE A 572 -16.79 -0.35 -45.64
C ILE A 572 -17.60 0.66 -44.82
N SER A 573 -17.30 0.72 -43.53
CA SER A 573 -17.89 1.67 -42.57
C SER A 573 -17.53 3.14 -42.87
N PRO A 574 -18.29 4.11 -42.34
CA PRO A 574 -17.95 5.53 -42.44
C PRO A 574 -16.60 5.90 -41.80
N SER A 575 -16.14 5.15 -40.78
CA SER A 575 -14.81 5.34 -40.21
C SER A 575 -13.72 4.93 -41.19
N HIS A 576 -13.89 3.82 -41.91
CA HIS A 576 -12.96 3.42 -42.97
C HIS A 576 -12.83 4.52 -44.05
N TYR A 577 -13.95 5.08 -44.51
CA TYR A 577 -13.89 6.20 -45.46
C TYR A 577 -13.17 7.42 -44.90
N ARG A 578 -13.37 7.76 -43.63
CA ARG A 578 -12.63 8.84 -42.97
C ARG A 578 -11.12 8.58 -42.97
N ASP A 579 -10.72 7.35 -42.68
CA ASP A 579 -9.30 6.95 -42.67
C ASP A 579 -8.69 6.94 -44.08
N PHE A 580 -9.43 6.49 -45.09
CA PHE A 580 -9.01 6.57 -46.50
C PHE A 580 -8.87 8.02 -46.98
N ILE A 581 -9.84 8.88 -46.67
CA ILE A 581 -9.79 10.32 -46.96
C ILE A 581 -8.60 10.97 -46.26
N ALA A 582 -8.38 10.66 -44.98
CA ALA A 582 -7.24 11.18 -44.23
C ALA A 582 -5.91 10.74 -44.84
N SER A 583 -5.79 9.49 -45.32
CA SER A 583 -4.61 9.02 -46.07
C SER A 583 -4.44 9.77 -47.40
N ALA A 584 -5.50 9.92 -48.20
CA ALA A 584 -5.47 10.58 -49.50
C ALA A 584 -5.15 12.08 -49.41
N SER A 585 -5.56 12.73 -48.32
CA SER A 585 -5.34 14.15 -48.05
C SER A 585 -3.87 14.51 -47.78
N LYS A 586 -3.00 13.51 -47.57
CA LYS A 586 -1.57 13.70 -47.40
C LYS A 586 -0.89 13.73 -48.77
N GLY A 587 -0.50 14.92 -49.22
CA GLY A 587 0.22 15.16 -50.47
C GLY A 587 -0.63 15.85 -51.55
N PRO A 588 -0.02 16.19 -52.70
CA PRO A 588 -0.62 17.09 -53.70
C PRO A 588 -1.69 16.45 -54.60
N ASP A 589 -1.75 15.11 -54.70
CA ASP A 589 -2.69 14.42 -55.60
C ASP A 589 -4.13 14.39 -55.08
N ASN A 590 -5.09 14.89 -55.86
CA ASN A 590 -6.50 15.00 -55.45
C ASN A 590 -7.42 13.89 -55.98
N GLU A 591 -6.97 13.02 -56.90
CA GLU A 591 -7.84 12.04 -57.56
C GLU A 591 -8.39 10.97 -56.61
N LEU A 592 -7.52 10.42 -55.74
CA LEU A 592 -7.95 9.45 -54.71
C LEU A 592 -8.89 10.07 -53.68
N LEU A 593 -8.68 11.35 -53.35
CA LEU A 593 -9.56 12.08 -52.45
C LEU A 593 -10.96 12.23 -53.05
N GLN A 594 -11.05 12.60 -54.33
CA GLN A 594 -12.32 12.70 -55.06
C GLN A 594 -13.04 11.35 -55.14
N LEU A 595 -12.29 10.27 -55.42
CA LEU A 595 -12.83 8.91 -55.45
C LEU A 595 -13.46 8.53 -54.10
N TYR A 596 -12.72 8.69 -53.00
CA TYR A 596 -13.22 8.31 -51.67
C TYR A 596 -14.40 9.17 -51.21
N LEU A 597 -14.39 10.47 -51.51
CA LEU A 597 -15.51 11.35 -51.22
C LEU A 597 -16.76 10.94 -52.00
N HIS A 598 -16.64 10.69 -53.31
CA HIS A 598 -17.74 10.23 -54.14
C HIS A 598 -18.31 8.89 -53.63
N GLU A 599 -17.46 7.90 -53.38
CA GLU A 599 -17.88 6.59 -52.89
C GLU A 599 -18.50 6.64 -51.49
N SER A 600 -18.02 7.52 -50.61
CA SER A 600 -18.61 7.73 -49.28
C SER A 600 -20.03 8.31 -49.35
N LEU A 601 -20.35 9.08 -50.40
CA LEU A 601 -21.67 9.68 -50.63
C LEU A 601 -22.64 8.73 -51.35
N VAL A 602 -22.11 7.85 -52.21
CA VAL A 602 -22.90 6.88 -53.01
C VAL A 602 -23.18 5.58 -52.25
N SER A 603 -22.38 5.24 -51.23
CA SER A 603 -22.59 4.04 -50.42
C SER A 603 -23.91 4.13 -49.62
N PRO A 604 -24.79 3.10 -49.64
CA PRO A 604 -26.19 3.18 -49.18
C PRO A 604 -26.39 3.38 -47.65
N ILE A 605 -25.32 3.46 -46.87
CA ILE A 605 -25.36 3.66 -45.42
C ILE A 605 -25.44 5.16 -45.05
N ALA A 606 -25.04 6.08 -45.93
CA ALA A 606 -25.09 7.52 -45.65
C ALA A 606 -26.52 8.10 -45.71
N THR A 607 -27.42 7.49 -46.49
CA THR A 607 -28.77 8.01 -46.74
C THR A 607 -29.83 7.60 -45.72
N GLN A 608 -29.56 6.66 -44.79
CA GLN A 608 -30.56 6.20 -43.82
C GLN A 608 -30.56 6.92 -42.46
N LYS A 609 -29.56 7.77 -42.15
CA LYS A 609 -29.53 8.52 -40.87
C LYS A 609 -29.97 9.98 -40.94
N SER A 610 -30.39 10.48 -42.11
CA SER A 610 -30.81 11.87 -42.26
C SER A 610 -32.28 12.16 -41.90
N GLN A 611 -33.10 11.16 -41.54
CA GLN A 611 -34.54 11.39 -41.31
C GLN A 611 -35.14 10.90 -39.99
N ASN A 612 -34.37 10.31 -39.06
CA ASN A 612 -34.88 10.01 -37.72
C ASN A 612 -33.80 10.24 -36.66
N SER A 613 -33.87 11.40 -35.97
CA SER A 613 -33.53 11.68 -34.55
C SER A 613 -33.00 13.12 -34.34
N PRO A 614 -33.79 14.04 -33.78
CA PRO A 614 -33.27 15.20 -33.06
C PRO A 614 -32.95 14.75 -31.62
N ASN A 615 -31.69 14.39 -31.38
CA ASN A 615 -30.99 14.50 -30.09
C ASN A 615 -29.58 13.98 -30.30
N GLN A 616 -28.74 14.80 -30.92
CA GLN A 616 -27.30 14.66 -30.80
C GLN A 616 -26.92 15.06 -29.37
N THR A 617 -26.83 14.07 -28.48
CA THR A 617 -25.90 14.18 -27.36
C THR A 617 -24.52 14.41 -27.94
N VAL A 618 -24.02 15.62 -27.71
CA VAL A 618 -22.61 16.03 -27.79
C VAL A 618 -21.73 14.87 -27.33
N PRO A 619 -20.56 14.63 -27.94
CA PRO A 619 -19.62 13.63 -27.43
C PRO A 619 -19.34 13.98 -25.97
N THR A 620 -19.86 13.17 -25.06
CA THR A 620 -19.60 13.33 -23.64
C THR A 620 -18.09 13.32 -23.52
N ALA A 621 -17.53 14.45 -23.10
CA ALA A 621 -16.19 14.48 -22.54
C ALA A 621 -16.10 13.29 -21.56
N TYR A 622 -15.04 12.51 -21.67
CA TYR A 622 -14.74 11.39 -20.76
C TYR A 622 -15.19 11.75 -19.34
N ASN A 623 -15.94 10.83 -18.72
CA ASN A 623 -16.33 11.00 -17.31
C ASN A 623 -15.06 11.27 -16.50
N GLU A 624 -15.11 12.19 -15.54
CA GLU A 624 -13.92 12.59 -14.78
C GLU A 624 -13.29 11.38 -14.05
N GLU A 625 -14.08 10.35 -13.74
CA GLU A 625 -13.60 9.06 -13.20
C GLU A 625 -12.74 8.26 -14.20
N GLU A 626 -13.13 8.15 -15.48
CA GLU A 626 -12.33 7.49 -16.54
C GLU A 626 -11.05 8.26 -16.86
N LYS A 627 -11.07 9.60 -16.73
CA LYS A 627 -9.85 10.41 -16.85
C LYS A 627 -8.90 10.18 -15.67
N VAL A 628 -9.43 9.97 -14.46
CA VAL A 628 -8.63 9.69 -13.25
C VAL A 628 -8.02 8.29 -13.31
N GLU A 629 -8.75 7.27 -13.74
CA GLU A 629 -8.21 5.91 -13.96
C GLU A 629 -7.10 5.90 -15.02
N ARG A 630 -7.32 6.56 -16.16
CA ARG A 630 -6.28 6.65 -17.20
C ARG A 630 -5.07 7.46 -16.75
N LYS A 631 -5.26 8.51 -15.94
CA LYS A 631 -4.14 9.28 -15.37
C LYS A 631 -3.33 8.46 -14.37
N ARG A 632 -3.96 7.58 -13.59
CA ARG A 632 -3.27 6.58 -12.74
C ARG A 632 -2.42 5.61 -13.57
N TYR A 633 -2.93 5.14 -14.71
CA TYR A 633 -2.16 4.28 -15.63
C TYR A 633 -0.93 4.98 -16.24
N TYR A 634 -1.01 6.30 -16.52
CA TYR A 634 0.12 7.06 -17.07
C TYR A 634 1.16 7.51 -16.04
N ASP A 635 0.78 7.66 -14.76
CA ASP A 635 1.71 8.07 -13.69
C ASP A 635 2.58 6.90 -13.20
N ILE A 636 2.15 5.64 -13.40
CA ILE A 636 2.98 4.43 -13.17
C ILE A 636 4.14 4.38 -14.19
N ASP A 637 3.88 4.70 -15.46
CA ASP A 637 4.89 4.70 -16.55
C ASP A 637 5.95 5.80 -16.37
N LYS A 638 5.65 6.85 -15.60
CA LYS A 638 6.59 7.94 -15.25
C LYS A 638 7.44 7.67 -14.00
N ARG A 639 7.01 6.78 -13.09
CA ARG A 639 7.82 6.42 -11.91
C ARG A 639 8.93 5.43 -12.23
N ASP A 640 8.72 4.56 -13.22
CA ASP A 640 9.71 3.59 -13.67
C ASP A 640 10.71 4.15 -14.72
N SER A 641 10.59 5.42 -15.10
CA SER A 641 11.49 6.11 -16.04
C SER A 641 12.30 7.26 -15.43
N GLY A 642 12.43 7.27 -14.10
CA GLY A 642 13.32 8.15 -13.33
C GLY A 642 14.60 7.45 -12.90
#